data_AF-A0A1D3TXP4-F1
#
_entry.id   AF-A0A1D3TXP4-F1
#
_cell.length_a   1.000
_cell.length_b   1.000
_cell.length_c   1.000
_cell.angle_alpha   90.00
_cell.angle_beta   90.00
_cell.angle_gamma   90.00
#
_symmetry.space_group_name_H-M   'P 1'
#
loop_
_entity.id
_entity.type
_entity.pdbx_description
1 polymer ?
#
loop_
_entity_poly.entity_id
_entity_poly.type
_entity_poly.pdbx_seq_one_letter_code
_entity_poly.pdbx_strand_id
1 'polypeptide(L)'
;MYLKDNIQLMSEWNWEKNQDLNPADYTSGSNKKVWWKCKLGHEWETSISKRALYKTGCPYCAGKKVLAEYNDLASRKPEIAKEWHPSKNQGLHPTDVTVGSNKKVWWLGKCGHEWQEYLSFRALKGTKCPYCSGRRVIKGINDFETWCRTNNEVLLSEWHNVRNGELKPCDVKFGSGKKVWWLGICGHEWQATVDSRRTRGCPYCTGRKVLVGYNDLQSKRPDLAKEWHPSKNDGLKQTDVTAGSDKKVWWKCPNGHEWQAKVSNRSHGQGCPVCDKEFHTSFPEKAICYYMKMLPYEVIENYHGIWLKNMEIDIFLPGVNVGIEYDGQKWHESKQKDINKNEICRDKGIKLIRIREPLCPRIEDDFCVQYILENISDLELEKAIVFILDYLKTQVDNKWDIKIDIAKDRYKIVEMLQMQLKELSLLVVNPSLAREWHPTRNEDIVPEQVFSSSGRKYWWLGICGHEWQAKVSDRNRGNGCPYCSNQKVLLGFNDLASQNPKLASEWHPILNGKLEPKDVIVSSGRAAWWKCRVCGNEWKTRIANRNAGIGCPFCAGQRVIEGVNDLCTVNPEIAKQWDYENNKEVRPENIAANANRKYWWICEKGHHWMACVRDRNKGCGCPICANQKLLVGYNDLATTNPKVASQWHPSKNGDISPNRVLAGSDKKVWWKCSACSYEWEARIANMNFGYGCPKCGRKKQSESAKINRVRKRGSLASNNPHLAQELHPTKNGEFDSNQITAGSNMKVWWKCQKCGHEWEATIHNRNKGRGCPVCGRKRNKL
;
A
#
# COMPACT_ATOMS: atom_id res chain seq x y z
N MET A 1 27.50 -8.28 -83.38
CA MET A 1 26.89 -9.56 -83.81
C MET A 1 26.27 -9.34 -85.18
N TYR A 2 26.70 -10.11 -86.18
CA TYR A 2 26.14 -9.98 -87.53
C TYR A 2 24.77 -10.63 -87.56
N LEU A 3 23.89 -10.12 -88.42
CA LEU A 3 22.51 -10.59 -88.50
C LEU A 3 22.44 -12.07 -88.92
N LYS A 4 23.34 -12.51 -89.80
CA LYS A 4 23.47 -13.91 -90.24
C LYS A 4 23.67 -14.91 -89.10
N ASP A 5 24.23 -14.47 -87.98
CA ASP A 5 24.55 -15.33 -86.83
C ASP A 5 23.30 -15.61 -85.96
N ASN A 6 22.17 -14.94 -86.22
CA ASN A 6 20.92 -15.11 -85.47
C ASN A 6 19.96 -16.07 -86.18
N ILE A 7 20.04 -17.35 -85.82
CA ILE A 7 19.24 -18.46 -86.41
C ILE A 7 17.73 -18.15 -86.40
N GLN A 8 17.21 -17.58 -85.31
CA GLN A 8 15.78 -17.28 -85.21
C GLN A 8 15.36 -16.21 -86.20
N LEU A 9 16.16 -15.15 -86.37
CA LEU A 9 15.84 -14.10 -87.34
C LEU A 9 16.01 -14.57 -88.78
N MET A 10 16.97 -15.46 -89.05
CA MET A 10 17.13 -16.07 -90.38
C MET A 10 15.95 -16.96 -90.76
N SER A 11 15.30 -17.61 -89.79
CA SER A 11 14.06 -18.35 -90.03
C SER A 11 12.87 -17.45 -90.39
N GLU A 12 12.95 -16.15 -90.08
CA GLU A 12 11.94 -15.15 -90.39
C GLU A 12 12.34 -14.20 -91.53
N TRP A 13 13.53 -14.37 -92.14
CA TRP A 13 13.95 -13.55 -93.27
C TRP A 13 13.15 -13.93 -94.51
N ASN A 14 12.53 -12.95 -95.17
CA ASN A 14 11.81 -13.22 -96.41
C ASN A 14 12.80 -13.27 -97.58
N TRP A 15 13.21 -14.48 -97.98
CA TRP A 15 14.20 -14.70 -99.04
C TRP A 15 13.71 -14.25 -100.43
N GLU A 16 12.41 -14.35 -100.71
CA GLU A 16 11.82 -13.91 -101.98
C GLU A 16 11.84 -12.38 -102.09
N LYS A 17 11.39 -11.68 -101.03
CA LYS A 17 11.26 -10.21 -101.05
C LYS A 17 12.54 -9.45 -100.73
N ASN A 18 13.58 -10.13 -100.26
CA ASN A 18 14.89 -9.55 -100.00
C ASN A 18 15.98 -10.13 -100.92
N GLN A 19 15.61 -10.59 -102.13
CA GLN A 19 16.53 -11.24 -103.08
C GLN A 19 17.81 -10.45 -103.36
N ASP A 20 17.75 -9.11 -103.35
CA ASP A 20 18.88 -8.22 -103.63
C ASP A 20 19.72 -7.88 -102.38
N LEU A 21 19.45 -8.50 -101.23
CA LEU A 21 20.07 -8.18 -99.95
C LEU A 21 20.70 -9.42 -99.32
N ASN A 22 21.98 -9.35 -98.96
CA ASN A 22 22.67 -10.41 -98.23
C ASN A 22 22.63 -10.15 -96.71
N PRO A 23 22.01 -11.03 -95.88
CA PRO A 23 21.98 -10.87 -94.42
C PRO A 23 23.36 -10.76 -93.75
N ALA A 24 24.42 -11.27 -94.41
CA ALA A 24 25.79 -11.18 -93.90
C ALA A 24 26.32 -9.74 -93.84
N ASP A 25 25.79 -8.84 -94.68
CA ASP A 25 26.26 -7.46 -94.80
C ASP A 25 25.72 -6.54 -93.70
N TYR A 26 24.80 -7.05 -92.87
CA TYR A 26 24.10 -6.24 -91.86
C TYR A 26 24.39 -6.74 -90.45
N THR A 27 24.57 -5.80 -89.52
CA THR A 27 24.59 -6.11 -88.09
C THR A 27 23.18 -6.09 -87.52
N SER A 28 22.97 -6.75 -86.38
CA SER A 28 21.68 -6.74 -85.65
C SER A 28 21.19 -5.32 -85.29
N GLY A 29 22.06 -4.31 -85.29
CA GLY A 29 21.69 -2.91 -85.04
C GLY A 29 21.28 -2.11 -86.27
N SER A 30 21.28 -2.70 -87.48
CA SER A 30 21.03 -1.97 -88.72
C SER A 30 19.62 -1.39 -88.81
N ASN A 31 19.49 -0.13 -89.22
CA ASN A 31 18.19 0.49 -89.48
C ASN A 31 17.62 0.18 -90.88
N LYS A 32 18.33 -0.63 -91.69
CA LYS A 32 17.84 -1.08 -93.00
C LYS A 32 16.50 -1.82 -92.83
N LYS A 33 15.49 -1.37 -93.56
CA LYS A 33 14.20 -2.05 -93.66
C LYS A 33 14.33 -3.23 -94.62
N VAL A 34 13.83 -4.37 -94.17
CA VAL A 34 13.82 -5.63 -94.91
C VAL A 34 12.49 -6.33 -94.66
N TRP A 35 12.13 -7.24 -95.54
CA TRP A 35 10.93 -8.05 -95.42
C TRP A 35 11.16 -9.24 -94.50
N TRP A 36 10.20 -9.45 -93.61
CA TRP A 36 10.17 -10.58 -92.68
C TRP A 36 8.92 -11.41 -92.97
N LYS A 37 9.03 -12.73 -92.82
CA LYS A 37 7.93 -13.68 -92.96
C LYS A 37 7.84 -14.51 -91.69
N CYS A 38 6.72 -14.43 -90.99
CA CYS A 38 6.54 -15.18 -89.74
C CYS A 38 6.09 -16.61 -90.06
N LYS A 39 6.08 -17.46 -89.03
CA LYS A 39 5.61 -18.85 -89.12
C LYS A 39 4.19 -19.02 -89.65
N LEU A 40 3.33 -18.01 -89.50
CA LEU A 40 1.96 -18.01 -90.03
C LEU A 40 1.88 -17.48 -91.48
N GLY A 41 3.02 -17.29 -92.14
CA GLY A 41 3.10 -16.81 -93.51
C GLY A 41 2.93 -15.30 -93.67
N HIS A 42 2.57 -14.55 -92.62
CA HIS A 42 2.43 -13.10 -92.75
C HIS A 42 3.77 -12.43 -93.05
N GLU A 43 3.75 -11.56 -94.04
CA GLU A 43 4.91 -10.82 -94.52
C GLU A 43 4.83 -9.36 -94.12
N TRP A 44 5.88 -8.80 -93.52
CA TRP A 44 5.93 -7.39 -93.17
C TRP A 44 7.32 -6.81 -93.34
N GLU A 45 7.36 -5.55 -93.73
CA GLU A 45 8.59 -4.78 -93.78
C GLU A 45 8.83 -4.06 -92.44
N THR A 46 10.03 -4.20 -91.87
CA THR A 46 10.49 -3.37 -90.74
C THR A 46 12.03 -3.37 -90.70
N SER A 47 12.61 -2.48 -89.89
CA SER A 47 14.07 -2.43 -89.75
C SER A 47 14.63 -3.66 -89.04
N ILE A 48 15.84 -4.06 -89.44
CA ILE A 48 16.61 -5.12 -88.79
C ILE A 48 16.75 -4.85 -87.29
N SER A 49 17.05 -3.62 -86.90
CA SER A 49 17.15 -3.18 -85.50
C SER A 49 15.86 -3.42 -84.71
N LYS A 50 14.68 -3.15 -85.30
CA LYS A 50 13.38 -3.43 -84.67
C LYS A 50 13.13 -4.92 -84.45
N ARG A 51 13.53 -5.79 -85.38
CA ARG A 51 13.45 -7.24 -85.19
C ARG A 51 14.47 -7.79 -84.21
N ALA A 52 15.73 -7.37 -84.32
CA ALA A 52 16.84 -7.99 -83.63
C ALA A 52 17.09 -7.44 -82.23
N LEU A 53 17.04 -6.11 -82.07
CA LEU A 53 17.27 -5.45 -80.77
C LEU A 53 15.96 -5.27 -79.99
N TYR A 54 14.94 -4.69 -80.64
CA TYR A 54 13.65 -4.43 -79.99
C TYR A 54 12.70 -5.63 -79.99
N LYS A 55 13.13 -6.76 -80.60
CA LYS A 55 12.42 -8.04 -80.63
C LYS A 55 10.96 -7.92 -81.09
N THR A 56 10.62 -6.94 -81.92
CA THR A 56 9.23 -6.71 -82.34
C THR A 56 8.80 -7.80 -83.30
N GLY A 57 7.84 -8.67 -82.97
CA GLY A 57 7.36 -9.72 -83.87
C GLY A 57 6.49 -9.21 -85.03
N CYS A 58 5.87 -10.14 -85.75
CA CYS A 58 4.90 -9.84 -86.79
C CYS A 58 3.81 -8.87 -86.29
N PRO A 59 3.62 -7.70 -86.93
CA PRO A 59 2.66 -6.70 -86.47
C PRO A 59 1.21 -7.18 -86.62
N TYR A 60 0.94 -8.13 -87.51
CA TYR A 60 -0.37 -8.75 -87.66
C TYR A 60 -0.63 -9.77 -86.54
N CYS A 61 0.30 -10.68 -86.26
CA CYS A 61 0.17 -11.62 -85.14
C CYS A 61 0.04 -10.90 -83.79
N ALA A 62 0.77 -9.79 -83.61
CA ALA A 62 0.72 -8.97 -82.41
C ALA A 62 -0.50 -8.03 -82.35
N GLY A 63 -1.37 -8.03 -83.37
CA GLY A 63 -2.57 -7.17 -83.43
C GLY A 63 -2.29 -5.67 -83.56
N LYS A 64 -1.06 -5.29 -83.94
CA LYS A 64 -0.60 -3.90 -84.14
C LYS A 64 -0.94 -3.35 -85.51
N LYS A 65 -1.04 -4.22 -86.53
CA LYS A 65 -1.60 -3.91 -87.85
C LYS A 65 -2.76 -4.84 -88.10
N VAL A 66 -3.77 -4.34 -88.81
CA VAL A 66 -4.93 -5.13 -89.22
C VAL A 66 -4.56 -5.91 -90.47
N LEU A 67 -4.90 -7.19 -90.48
CA LEU A 67 -4.88 -8.07 -91.61
C LEU A 67 -6.28 -8.65 -91.73
N ALA A 68 -6.96 -8.27 -92.81
CA ALA A 68 -8.30 -8.75 -93.12
C ALA A 68 -8.32 -10.29 -93.14
N GLU A 69 -9.43 -10.86 -92.68
CA GLU A 69 -9.68 -12.30 -92.58
C GLU A 69 -8.84 -13.02 -91.52
N TYR A 70 -7.94 -12.31 -90.83
CA TYR A 70 -7.06 -12.88 -89.82
C TYR A 70 -7.29 -12.30 -88.42
N ASN A 71 -6.99 -11.02 -88.22
CA ASN A 71 -6.97 -10.41 -86.87
C ASN A 71 -7.94 -9.22 -86.71
N ASP A 72 -8.72 -8.92 -87.73
CA ASP A 72 -9.75 -7.89 -87.68
C ASP A 72 -10.92 -8.32 -86.78
N LEU A 73 -11.74 -7.34 -86.36
CA LEU A 73 -12.84 -7.55 -85.44
C LEU A 73 -13.93 -8.44 -86.07
N ALA A 74 -14.19 -8.30 -87.38
CA ALA A 74 -15.21 -9.09 -88.08
C ALA A 74 -14.86 -10.58 -88.04
N SER A 75 -13.60 -10.92 -88.32
CA SER A 75 -13.14 -12.30 -88.35
C SER A 75 -12.92 -12.89 -86.96
N ARG A 76 -12.40 -12.13 -85.99
CA ARG A 76 -12.10 -12.65 -84.65
C ARG A 76 -13.30 -12.70 -83.71
N LYS A 77 -14.27 -11.78 -83.87
CA LYS A 77 -15.46 -11.65 -83.01
C LYS A 77 -16.70 -11.27 -83.85
N PRO A 78 -17.20 -12.15 -84.72
CA PRO A 78 -18.31 -11.85 -85.63
C PRO A 78 -19.59 -11.40 -84.90
N GLU A 79 -19.88 -11.99 -83.74
CA GLU A 79 -21.04 -11.60 -82.93
C GLU A 79 -20.93 -10.19 -82.34
N ILE A 80 -19.71 -9.71 -82.08
CA ILE A 80 -19.49 -8.33 -81.61
C ILE A 80 -19.50 -7.37 -82.80
N ALA A 81 -18.94 -7.77 -83.95
CA ALA A 81 -18.99 -6.99 -85.18
C ALA A 81 -20.44 -6.70 -85.64
N LYS A 82 -21.39 -7.62 -85.39
CA LYS A 82 -22.83 -7.39 -85.62
C LYS A 82 -23.43 -6.24 -84.80
N GLU A 83 -22.81 -5.89 -83.67
CA GLU A 83 -23.23 -4.76 -82.85
C GLU A 83 -22.55 -3.45 -83.27
N TRP A 84 -21.77 -3.43 -84.35
CA TRP A 84 -21.17 -2.21 -84.87
C TRP A 84 -22.26 -1.26 -85.38
N HIS A 85 -22.19 0.01 -85.01
CA HIS A 85 -23.21 0.96 -85.46
C HIS A 85 -23.10 1.18 -86.98
N PRO A 86 -24.21 1.12 -87.75
CA PRO A 86 -24.19 1.15 -89.22
C PRO A 86 -23.69 2.48 -89.81
N SER A 87 -24.02 3.63 -89.20
CA SER A 87 -23.68 4.96 -89.76
C SER A 87 -22.77 5.86 -88.90
N LYS A 88 -22.62 5.62 -87.59
CA LYS A 88 -21.96 6.58 -86.67
C LYS A 88 -20.44 6.41 -86.53
N ASN A 89 -19.86 5.42 -87.21
CA ASN A 89 -18.41 5.15 -87.15
C ASN A 89 -17.59 5.84 -88.24
N GLN A 90 -18.15 6.84 -88.92
CA GLN A 90 -17.42 7.72 -89.85
C GLN A 90 -16.57 6.95 -90.89
N GLY A 91 -17.14 5.90 -91.48
CA GLY A 91 -16.47 5.06 -92.48
C GLY A 91 -15.48 4.03 -91.93
N LEU A 92 -15.35 3.88 -90.60
CA LEU A 92 -14.56 2.80 -89.99
C LEU A 92 -15.41 1.52 -89.93
N HIS A 93 -14.92 0.44 -90.54
CA HIS A 93 -15.57 -0.86 -90.56
C HIS A 93 -14.94 -1.84 -89.56
N PRO A 94 -15.68 -2.88 -89.11
CA PRO A 94 -15.12 -3.94 -88.26
C PRO A 94 -13.89 -4.65 -88.86
N THR A 95 -13.76 -4.65 -90.19
CA THR A 95 -12.60 -5.19 -90.92
C THR A 95 -11.35 -4.31 -90.81
N ASP A 96 -11.47 -3.06 -90.35
CA ASP A 96 -10.38 -2.06 -90.33
C ASP A 96 -9.71 -1.94 -88.96
N VAL A 97 -10.08 -2.79 -88.01
CA VAL A 97 -9.66 -2.70 -86.61
C VAL A 97 -9.40 -4.07 -86.01
N THR A 98 -8.37 -4.19 -85.17
CA THR A 98 -8.15 -5.41 -84.40
C THR A 98 -9.01 -5.41 -83.13
N VAL A 99 -9.32 -6.60 -82.59
CA VAL A 99 -10.10 -6.75 -81.33
C VAL A 99 -9.48 -6.03 -80.13
N GLY A 100 -8.17 -5.76 -80.16
CA GLY A 100 -7.44 -5.03 -79.11
C GLY A 100 -7.31 -3.53 -79.34
N SER A 101 -7.95 -2.99 -80.38
CA SER A 101 -7.88 -1.56 -80.70
C SER A 101 -8.46 -0.69 -79.58
N ASN A 102 -7.76 0.40 -79.26
CA ASN A 102 -8.21 1.42 -78.31
C ASN A 102 -9.00 2.57 -78.99
N LYS A 103 -9.50 2.36 -80.21
CA LYS A 103 -10.41 3.32 -80.85
C LYS A 103 -11.76 3.35 -80.11
N LYS A 104 -12.33 4.54 -79.91
CA LYS A 104 -13.74 4.70 -79.48
C LYS A 104 -14.64 4.57 -80.69
N VAL A 105 -15.62 3.69 -80.60
CA VAL A 105 -16.54 3.38 -81.70
C VAL A 105 -17.96 3.33 -81.17
N TRP A 106 -18.90 3.63 -82.05
CA TRP A 106 -20.33 3.52 -81.82
C TRP A 106 -20.79 2.09 -81.99
N TRP A 107 -21.57 1.63 -81.02
CA TRP A 107 -22.22 0.33 -80.96
C TRP A 107 -23.73 0.52 -81.06
N LEU A 108 -24.41 -0.43 -81.68
CA LEU A 108 -25.85 -0.60 -81.70
C LEU A 108 -26.17 -1.97 -81.12
N GLY A 109 -26.64 -2.00 -79.87
CA GLY A 109 -26.94 -3.25 -79.20
C GLY A 109 -28.25 -3.85 -79.68
N LYS A 110 -28.44 -5.16 -79.50
CA LYS A 110 -29.71 -5.87 -79.76
C LYS A 110 -30.93 -5.26 -79.06
N CYS A 111 -30.69 -4.51 -77.99
CA CYS A 111 -31.70 -3.76 -77.24
C CYS A 111 -32.13 -2.44 -77.91
N GLY A 112 -31.64 -2.13 -79.11
CA GLY A 112 -31.92 -0.88 -79.82
C GLY A 112 -31.13 0.33 -79.33
N HIS A 113 -30.42 0.23 -78.22
CA HIS A 113 -29.60 1.33 -77.70
C HIS A 113 -28.32 1.50 -78.50
N GLU A 114 -28.00 2.76 -78.78
CA GLU A 114 -26.75 3.20 -79.36
C GLU A 114 -25.82 3.83 -78.32
N TRP A 115 -24.54 3.46 -78.32
CA TRP A 115 -23.55 4.06 -77.39
C TRP A 115 -22.15 4.08 -77.98
N GLN A 116 -21.34 5.05 -77.55
CA GLN A 116 -19.92 5.11 -77.87
C GLN A 116 -19.08 4.54 -76.72
N GLU A 117 -18.14 3.64 -77.02
CA GLU A 117 -17.23 3.00 -76.03
C GLU A 117 -15.92 2.60 -76.72
N TYR A 118 -14.86 2.38 -75.94
CA TYR A 118 -13.62 1.78 -76.45
C TYR A 118 -13.87 0.38 -77.01
N LEU A 119 -13.33 0.12 -78.20
CA LEU A 119 -13.49 -1.16 -78.87
C LEU A 119 -12.98 -2.31 -78.02
N SER A 120 -11.77 -2.18 -77.44
CA SER A 120 -11.20 -3.17 -76.54
C SER A 120 -12.07 -3.47 -75.31
N PHE A 121 -12.86 -2.52 -74.81
CA PHE A 121 -13.78 -2.77 -73.68
C PHE A 121 -14.96 -3.64 -74.11
N ARG A 122 -15.52 -3.41 -75.31
CA ARG A 122 -16.58 -4.28 -75.83
C ARG A 122 -16.03 -5.64 -76.27
N ALA A 123 -14.96 -5.65 -77.06
CA ALA A 123 -14.44 -6.83 -77.75
C ALA A 123 -13.63 -7.79 -76.86
N LEU A 124 -12.86 -7.27 -75.89
CA LEU A 124 -12.05 -8.07 -74.97
C LEU A 124 -12.68 -8.20 -73.58
N LYS A 125 -13.20 -7.10 -73.01
CA LYS A 125 -13.78 -7.10 -71.65
C LYS A 125 -15.28 -7.44 -71.61
N GLY A 126 -15.94 -7.53 -72.76
CA GLY A 126 -17.35 -7.95 -72.85
C GLY A 126 -18.36 -6.95 -72.26
N THR A 127 -18.02 -5.66 -72.13
CA THR A 127 -18.92 -4.67 -71.49
C THR A 127 -20.27 -4.59 -72.20
N LYS A 128 -21.38 -4.83 -71.50
CA LYS A 128 -22.74 -4.79 -72.06
C LYS A 128 -23.24 -3.36 -72.31
N CYS A 129 -24.33 -3.21 -73.05
CA CYS A 129 -25.03 -1.93 -73.25
C CYS A 129 -25.14 -1.14 -71.94
N PRO A 130 -24.67 0.12 -71.88
CA PRO A 130 -24.64 0.92 -70.65
C PRO A 130 -26.04 1.33 -70.16
N TYR A 131 -27.06 1.29 -71.02
CA TYR A 131 -28.44 1.58 -70.65
C TYR A 131 -29.11 0.36 -70.00
N CYS A 132 -29.03 -0.82 -70.65
CA CYS A 132 -29.58 -2.08 -70.09
C CYS A 132 -28.85 -2.56 -68.84
N SER A 133 -27.55 -2.27 -68.72
CA SER A 133 -26.80 -2.55 -67.49
C SER A 133 -27.04 -1.52 -66.37
N GLY A 134 -27.90 -0.53 -66.61
CA GLY A 134 -28.21 0.52 -65.66
C GLY A 134 -27.02 1.43 -65.33
N ARG A 135 -26.02 1.52 -66.20
CA ARG A 135 -24.86 2.42 -66.02
C ARG A 135 -25.15 3.86 -66.48
N ARG A 136 -26.19 4.08 -67.29
CA ARG A 136 -26.68 5.40 -67.72
C ARG A 136 -28.11 5.66 -67.25
N VAL A 137 -28.44 6.94 -67.06
CA VAL A 137 -29.78 7.42 -66.68
C VAL A 137 -30.71 7.37 -67.90
N ILE A 138 -31.93 6.89 -67.68
CA ILE A 138 -33.04 6.91 -68.62
C ILE A 138 -34.22 7.58 -67.88
N LYS A 139 -34.60 8.78 -68.34
CA LYS A 139 -35.71 9.55 -67.78
C LYS A 139 -37.01 8.75 -67.91
N GLY A 140 -37.80 8.71 -66.84
CA GLY A 140 -39.05 7.96 -66.73
C GLY A 140 -38.87 6.47 -66.43
N ILE A 141 -37.63 5.96 -66.28
CA ILE A 141 -37.38 4.53 -66.02
C ILE A 141 -36.52 4.33 -64.79
N ASN A 142 -35.28 4.85 -64.80
CA ASN A 142 -34.30 4.58 -63.75
C ASN A 142 -33.70 5.85 -63.13
N ASP A 143 -34.30 7.00 -63.41
CA ASP A 143 -33.96 8.25 -62.75
C ASP A 143 -34.53 8.31 -61.32
N PHE A 144 -33.93 9.18 -60.52
CA PHE A 144 -34.22 9.31 -59.10
C PHE A 144 -35.61 9.90 -58.86
N GLU A 145 -36.09 10.78 -59.74
CA GLU A 145 -37.41 11.41 -59.63
C GLU A 145 -38.53 10.39 -59.75
N THR A 146 -38.46 9.57 -60.80
CA THR A 146 -39.41 8.48 -61.06
C THR A 146 -39.42 7.49 -59.90
N TRP A 147 -38.26 7.09 -59.39
CA TRP A 147 -38.19 6.17 -58.24
C TRP A 147 -38.83 6.75 -56.98
N CYS A 148 -38.59 8.03 -56.67
CA CYS A 148 -39.15 8.66 -55.46
C CYS A 148 -40.67 8.75 -55.49
N ARG A 149 -41.27 9.11 -56.63
CA ARG A 149 -42.75 9.19 -56.76
C ARG A 149 -43.45 7.88 -56.40
N THR A 150 -42.82 6.74 -56.65
CA THR A 150 -43.41 5.42 -56.36
C THR A 150 -43.05 4.90 -54.97
N ASN A 151 -41.90 5.28 -54.40
CA ASN A 151 -41.36 4.63 -53.21
C ASN A 151 -41.26 5.54 -51.98
N ASN A 152 -40.90 6.82 -52.18
CA ASN A 152 -40.70 7.77 -51.09
C ASN A 152 -40.66 9.22 -51.63
N GLU A 153 -41.82 9.85 -51.71
CA GLU A 153 -41.98 11.19 -52.27
C GLU A 153 -41.31 12.28 -51.41
N VAL A 154 -41.14 12.03 -50.10
CA VAL A 154 -40.45 12.95 -49.16
C VAL A 154 -39.00 13.22 -49.60
N LEU A 155 -38.36 12.30 -50.31
CA LEU A 155 -37.01 12.54 -50.81
C LEU A 155 -36.93 13.62 -51.89
N LEU A 156 -38.02 13.88 -52.63
CA LEU A 156 -38.07 14.97 -53.60
C LEU A 156 -38.20 16.32 -52.92
N SER A 157 -38.98 16.41 -51.85
CA SER A 157 -39.09 17.65 -51.06
C SER A 157 -37.78 18.00 -50.34
N GLU A 158 -36.94 17.00 -50.07
CA GLU A 158 -35.60 17.22 -49.52
C GLU A 158 -34.51 17.52 -50.56
N TRP A 159 -34.80 17.52 -51.87
CA TRP A 159 -33.81 17.88 -52.88
C TRP A 159 -33.50 19.37 -52.84
N HIS A 160 -32.23 19.74 -52.68
CA HIS A 160 -31.88 21.16 -52.58
C HIS A 160 -31.81 21.85 -53.95
N ASN A 161 -32.91 22.48 -54.37
CA ASN A 161 -33.04 23.10 -55.70
C ASN A 161 -32.00 24.19 -55.98
N VAL A 162 -31.69 25.06 -55.01
CA VAL A 162 -30.70 26.14 -55.20
C VAL A 162 -29.26 25.61 -55.29
N ARG A 163 -28.84 24.77 -54.33
CA ARG A 163 -27.44 24.31 -54.21
C ARG A 163 -27.06 23.26 -55.26
N ASN A 164 -28.03 22.59 -55.87
CA ASN A 164 -27.80 21.66 -56.98
C ASN A 164 -27.79 22.35 -58.36
N GLY A 165 -28.10 23.64 -58.44
CA GLY A 165 -28.11 24.40 -59.70
C GLY A 165 -29.08 23.79 -60.72
N GLU A 166 -28.60 23.58 -61.94
CA GLU A 166 -29.40 22.99 -63.03
C GLU A 166 -29.66 21.48 -62.88
N LEU A 167 -29.01 20.81 -61.93
CA LEU A 167 -29.13 19.36 -61.77
C LEU A 167 -30.48 18.99 -61.15
N LYS A 168 -31.34 18.33 -61.93
CA LYS A 168 -32.64 17.86 -61.48
C LYS A 168 -32.59 16.41 -60.99
N PRO A 169 -33.53 15.99 -60.12
CA PRO A 169 -33.69 14.59 -59.74
C PRO A 169 -33.76 13.63 -60.95
N CYS A 170 -34.46 14.01 -62.02
CA CYS A 170 -34.56 13.20 -63.25
C CYS A 170 -33.25 13.07 -64.06
N ASP A 171 -32.21 13.84 -63.73
CA ASP A 171 -30.90 13.75 -64.39
C ASP A 171 -29.94 12.79 -63.65
N VAL A 172 -30.38 12.20 -62.54
CA VAL A 172 -29.56 11.33 -61.69
C VAL A 172 -30.22 9.96 -61.56
N LYS A 173 -29.43 8.90 -61.66
CA LYS A 173 -29.91 7.52 -61.50
C LYS A 173 -30.35 7.28 -60.05
N PHE A 174 -31.43 6.53 -59.81
CA PHE A 174 -31.69 6.01 -58.48
C PHE A 174 -30.54 5.07 -58.02
N GLY A 175 -30.12 5.18 -56.75
CA GLY A 175 -28.96 4.45 -56.24
C GLY A 175 -27.60 4.94 -56.77
N SER A 176 -27.55 6.18 -57.29
CA SER A 176 -26.30 6.78 -57.76
C SER A 176 -25.36 7.14 -56.60
N GLY A 177 -24.06 6.91 -56.81
CA GLY A 177 -22.99 7.47 -55.97
C GLY A 177 -22.77 8.97 -56.14
N LYS A 178 -23.58 9.67 -56.95
CA LYS A 178 -23.48 11.12 -57.15
C LYS A 178 -23.85 11.86 -55.86
N LYS A 179 -22.93 12.66 -55.34
CA LYS A 179 -23.17 13.58 -54.21
C LYS A 179 -23.99 14.76 -54.68
N VAL A 180 -25.08 15.04 -53.98
CA VAL A 180 -25.97 16.19 -54.20
C VAL A 180 -26.27 16.84 -52.86
N TRP A 181 -26.74 18.08 -52.89
CA TRP A 181 -27.23 18.79 -51.73
C TRP A 181 -28.67 18.41 -51.41
N TRP A 182 -28.93 18.23 -50.11
CA TRP A 182 -30.22 17.94 -49.51
C TRP A 182 -30.59 19.05 -48.54
N LEU A 183 -31.87 19.37 -48.45
CA LEU A 183 -32.46 20.27 -47.46
C LEU A 183 -33.51 19.47 -46.68
N GLY A 184 -33.17 19.04 -45.47
CA GLY A 184 -34.08 18.22 -44.69
C GLY A 184 -35.26 19.03 -44.17
N ILE A 185 -36.35 18.34 -43.82
CA ILE A 185 -37.51 18.95 -43.15
C ILE A 185 -37.17 19.66 -41.83
N CYS A 186 -36.03 19.30 -41.23
CA CYS A 186 -35.44 19.96 -40.07
C CYS A 186 -34.80 21.32 -40.37
N GLY A 187 -34.79 21.76 -41.63
CA GLY A 187 -34.14 23.00 -42.08
C GLY A 187 -32.64 22.89 -42.31
N HIS A 188 -32.02 21.74 -42.04
CA HIS A 188 -30.58 21.58 -42.24
C HIS A 188 -30.22 21.20 -43.68
N GLU A 189 -29.14 21.80 -44.20
CA GLU A 189 -28.57 21.46 -45.50
C GLU A 189 -27.38 20.51 -45.36
N TRP A 190 -27.29 19.47 -46.19
CA TRP A 190 -26.10 18.61 -46.24
C TRP A 190 -25.86 18.00 -47.62
N GLN A 191 -24.61 17.61 -47.88
CA GLN A 191 -24.28 16.77 -49.03
C GLN A 191 -24.29 15.29 -48.67
N ALA A 192 -24.97 14.49 -49.49
CA ALA A 192 -24.92 13.03 -49.45
C ALA A 192 -25.09 12.45 -50.85
N THR A 193 -24.65 11.20 -51.05
CA THR A 193 -24.96 10.50 -52.29
C THR A 193 -26.46 10.19 -52.36
N VAL A 194 -27.01 10.16 -53.57
CA VAL A 194 -28.40 9.74 -53.79
C VAL A 194 -28.66 8.37 -53.16
N ASP A 195 -27.72 7.44 -53.32
CA ASP A 195 -27.84 6.12 -52.70
C ASP A 195 -27.84 6.16 -51.16
N SER A 196 -26.91 6.91 -50.54
CA SER A 196 -26.84 7.00 -49.07
C SER A 196 -28.06 7.69 -48.48
N ARG A 197 -28.64 8.71 -49.15
CA ARG A 197 -29.81 9.41 -48.61
C ARG A 197 -31.01 8.47 -48.49
N ARG A 198 -31.18 7.48 -49.36
CA ARG A 198 -32.32 6.55 -49.31
C ARG A 198 -32.51 5.90 -47.94
N THR A 199 -31.42 5.60 -47.24
CA THR A 199 -31.44 4.92 -45.93
C THR A 199 -31.02 5.81 -44.77
N ARG A 200 -30.49 7.01 -45.02
CA ARG A 200 -29.91 7.89 -44.00
C ARG A 200 -30.46 9.30 -44.14
N GLY A 201 -31.13 9.79 -43.11
CA GLY A 201 -31.62 11.17 -43.02
C GLY A 201 -30.53 12.19 -42.65
N CYS A 202 -30.96 13.36 -42.18
CA CYS A 202 -30.11 14.47 -41.78
C CYS A 202 -28.98 14.02 -40.82
N PRO A 203 -27.69 14.27 -41.15
CA PRO A 203 -26.58 13.86 -40.31
C PRO A 203 -26.47 14.66 -39.00
N TYR A 204 -27.05 15.87 -38.94
CA TYR A 204 -27.05 16.69 -37.72
C TYR A 204 -28.11 16.20 -36.72
N CYS A 205 -29.35 15.97 -37.16
CA CYS A 205 -30.40 15.44 -36.27
C CYS A 205 -30.04 14.07 -35.69
N THR A 206 -29.33 13.24 -36.47
CA THR A 206 -28.86 11.92 -36.03
C THR A 206 -27.54 11.94 -35.25
N GLY A 207 -26.97 13.13 -35.00
CA GLY A 207 -25.72 13.29 -34.23
C GLY A 207 -24.45 12.78 -34.92
N ARG A 208 -24.52 12.42 -36.21
CA ARG A 208 -23.37 11.93 -37.02
C ARG A 208 -22.47 13.06 -37.51
N LYS A 209 -23.01 14.27 -37.64
CA LYS A 209 -22.25 15.51 -37.85
C LYS A 209 -22.59 16.51 -36.76
N VAL A 210 -21.60 17.30 -36.38
CA VAL A 210 -21.76 18.39 -35.40
C VAL A 210 -22.26 19.63 -36.11
N LEU A 211 -23.24 20.30 -35.51
CA LEU A 211 -23.74 21.61 -35.85
C LEU A 211 -23.71 22.45 -34.56
N VAL A 212 -22.79 23.41 -34.55
CA VAL A 212 -22.57 24.31 -33.41
C VAL A 212 -23.85 25.11 -33.12
N GLY A 213 -24.22 25.21 -31.85
CA GLY A 213 -25.45 25.85 -31.39
C GLY A 213 -26.68 24.93 -31.39
N TYR A 214 -26.56 23.71 -31.92
CA TYR A 214 -27.69 22.79 -32.05
C TYR A 214 -27.47 21.45 -31.33
N ASN A 215 -26.50 20.65 -31.79
CA ASN A 215 -26.28 19.29 -31.31
C ASN A 215 -24.87 19.04 -30.75
N ASP A 216 -24.05 20.10 -30.66
CA ASP A 216 -22.75 20.03 -30.01
C ASP A 216 -22.88 19.85 -28.49
N LEU A 217 -21.82 19.36 -27.85
CA LEU A 217 -21.81 19.07 -26.42
C LEU A 217 -22.06 20.32 -25.58
N GLN A 218 -21.51 21.48 -25.95
CA GLN A 218 -21.69 22.70 -25.17
C GLN A 218 -23.14 23.14 -25.16
N SER A 219 -23.80 23.11 -26.31
CA SER A 219 -25.21 23.47 -26.45
C SER A 219 -26.16 22.47 -25.78
N LYS A 220 -25.85 21.16 -25.85
CA LYS A 220 -26.72 20.11 -25.28
C LYS A 220 -26.45 19.81 -23.80
N ARG A 221 -25.20 19.96 -23.35
CA ARG A 221 -24.69 19.58 -22.02
C ARG A 221 -23.69 20.62 -21.49
N PRO A 222 -24.17 21.84 -21.17
CA PRO A 222 -23.32 22.89 -20.62
C PRO A 222 -22.71 22.52 -19.26
N ASP A 223 -23.36 21.63 -18.51
CA ASP A 223 -22.84 21.02 -17.28
C ASP A 223 -21.54 20.24 -17.55
N LEU A 224 -21.53 19.39 -18.58
CA LEU A 224 -20.34 18.62 -18.97
C LEU A 224 -19.29 19.49 -19.63
N ALA A 225 -19.69 20.51 -20.39
CA ALA A 225 -18.75 21.43 -21.01
C ALA A 225 -17.87 22.17 -19.97
N LYS A 226 -18.39 22.46 -18.78
CA LYS A 226 -17.61 23.01 -17.66
C LYS A 226 -16.54 22.06 -17.14
N GLU A 227 -16.75 20.75 -17.29
CA GLU A 227 -15.79 19.73 -16.89
C GLU A 227 -14.81 19.36 -18.02
N TRP A 228 -14.86 20.03 -19.17
CA TRP A 228 -13.90 19.80 -20.23
C TRP A 228 -12.52 20.23 -19.76
N HIS A 229 -11.52 19.37 -19.92
CA HIS A 229 -10.18 19.71 -19.47
C HIS A 229 -9.63 20.91 -20.25
N PRO A 230 -9.05 21.94 -19.59
CA PRO A 230 -8.64 23.20 -20.22
C PRO A 230 -7.54 23.05 -21.28
N SER A 231 -6.57 22.14 -21.08
CA SER A 231 -5.39 22.03 -21.96
C SER A 231 -5.09 20.64 -22.56
N LYS A 232 -5.62 19.53 -22.02
CA LYS A 232 -5.21 18.16 -22.42
C LYS A 232 -5.93 17.57 -23.63
N ASN A 233 -6.80 18.34 -24.31
CA ASN A 233 -7.63 17.85 -25.42
C ASN A 233 -7.10 18.20 -26.81
N ASP A 234 -5.80 18.52 -26.94
CA ASP A 234 -5.11 18.75 -28.22
C ASP A 234 -5.85 19.72 -29.17
N GLY A 235 -6.45 20.77 -28.60
CA GLY A 235 -7.20 21.80 -29.33
C GLY A 235 -8.65 21.43 -29.69
N LEU A 236 -9.12 20.21 -29.38
CA LEU A 236 -10.53 19.81 -29.54
C LEU A 236 -11.42 20.58 -28.56
N LYS A 237 -12.43 21.28 -29.08
CA LYS A 237 -13.38 22.08 -28.31
C LYS A 237 -14.66 21.31 -28.04
N GLN A 238 -15.41 21.75 -27.01
CA GLN A 238 -16.72 21.18 -26.69
C GLN A 238 -17.73 21.35 -27.85
N THR A 239 -17.54 22.38 -28.67
CA THR A 239 -18.35 22.65 -29.87
C THR A 239 -18.03 21.71 -31.05
N ASP A 240 -16.96 20.91 -30.97
CA ASP A 240 -16.48 20.06 -32.09
C ASP A 240 -16.98 18.61 -31.99
N VAL A 241 -17.79 18.30 -30.98
CA VAL A 241 -18.31 16.96 -30.67
C VAL A 241 -19.79 17.02 -30.32
N THR A 242 -20.54 15.98 -30.68
CA THR A 242 -21.91 15.80 -30.17
C THR A 242 -21.89 15.14 -28.80
N ALA A 243 -22.96 15.28 -28.01
CA ALA A 243 -23.11 14.59 -26.73
C ALA A 243 -23.03 13.05 -26.87
N GLY A 244 -23.42 12.50 -28.02
CA GLY A 244 -23.31 11.07 -28.32
C GLY A 244 -21.94 10.63 -28.88
N SER A 245 -20.92 11.48 -28.90
CA SER A 245 -19.64 11.15 -29.53
C SER A 245 -18.85 10.08 -28.77
N ASP A 246 -18.35 9.08 -29.51
CA ASP A 246 -17.41 8.08 -28.97
C ASP A 246 -15.98 8.58 -28.78
N LYS A 247 -15.69 9.85 -29.12
CA LYS A 247 -14.36 10.43 -28.89
C LYS A 247 -14.03 10.40 -27.40
N LYS A 248 -12.85 9.88 -27.07
CA LYS A 248 -12.31 9.88 -25.71
C LYS A 248 -11.56 11.18 -25.49
N VAL A 249 -11.95 11.92 -24.46
CA VAL A 249 -11.38 13.24 -24.13
C VAL A 249 -11.03 13.28 -22.64
N TRP A 250 -10.14 14.18 -22.27
CA TRP A 250 -9.82 14.51 -20.90
C TRP A 250 -10.90 15.40 -20.28
N TRP A 251 -11.31 15.02 -19.08
CA TRP A 251 -12.23 15.75 -18.22
C TRP A 251 -11.49 16.20 -16.97
N LYS A 252 -11.91 17.33 -16.41
CA LYS A 252 -11.48 17.85 -15.11
C LYS A 252 -12.74 18.19 -14.31
N CYS A 253 -13.02 17.46 -13.23
CA CYS A 253 -14.19 17.75 -12.41
C CYS A 253 -13.90 18.94 -11.46
N PRO A 254 -14.93 19.49 -10.80
CA PRO A 254 -14.76 20.58 -9.83
C PRO A 254 -13.80 20.27 -8.67
N ASN A 255 -13.59 18.99 -8.35
CA ASN A 255 -12.65 18.54 -7.31
C ASN A 255 -11.21 18.39 -7.83
N GLY A 256 -10.92 18.90 -9.03
CA GLY A 256 -9.59 18.84 -9.65
C GLY A 256 -9.20 17.46 -10.17
N HIS A 257 -10.08 16.46 -10.13
CA HIS A 257 -9.78 15.14 -10.66
C HIS A 257 -9.78 15.15 -12.18
N GLU A 258 -8.73 14.59 -12.76
CA GLU A 258 -8.56 14.50 -14.20
C GLU A 258 -8.64 13.05 -14.66
N TRP A 259 -9.42 12.78 -15.70
CA TRP A 259 -9.56 11.44 -16.27
C TRP A 259 -9.97 11.48 -17.73
N GLN A 260 -9.76 10.37 -18.44
CA GLN A 260 -10.24 10.21 -19.81
C GLN A 260 -11.52 9.39 -19.86
N ALA A 261 -12.52 9.88 -20.57
CA ALA A 261 -13.76 9.15 -20.85
C ALA A 261 -14.35 9.55 -22.20
N LYS A 262 -15.19 8.68 -22.77
CA LYS A 262 -15.96 9.01 -23.97
C LYS A 262 -16.97 10.10 -23.66
N VAL A 263 -17.21 11.02 -24.61
CA VAL A 263 -18.24 12.06 -24.49
C VAL A 263 -19.63 11.43 -24.32
N SER A 264 -19.92 10.36 -25.06
CA SER A 264 -21.14 9.57 -24.92
C SER A 264 -21.30 9.02 -23.51
N ASN A 265 -20.28 8.39 -22.93
CA ASN A 265 -20.33 7.86 -21.57
C ASN A 265 -20.64 8.94 -20.53
N ARG A 266 -19.97 10.10 -20.63
CA ARG A 266 -20.26 11.24 -19.74
C ARG A 266 -21.69 11.73 -19.90
N SER A 267 -22.18 11.79 -21.13
CA SER A 267 -23.55 12.21 -21.43
C SER A 267 -24.60 11.25 -20.88
N HIS A 268 -24.31 9.94 -20.81
CA HIS A 268 -25.17 8.94 -20.16
C HIS A 268 -25.03 8.90 -18.62
N GLY A 269 -24.38 9.88 -18.01
CA GLY A 269 -24.32 10.02 -16.55
C GLY A 269 -23.11 9.38 -15.87
N GLN A 270 -22.15 8.80 -16.60
CA GLN A 270 -20.90 8.37 -15.98
C GLN A 270 -20.10 9.59 -15.49
N GLY A 271 -19.96 9.71 -14.18
CA GLY A 271 -19.25 10.81 -13.52
C GLY A 271 -17.72 10.63 -13.47
N CYS A 272 -17.09 11.38 -12.57
CA CYS A 272 -15.67 11.21 -12.29
C CYS A 272 -15.44 9.90 -11.52
N PRO A 273 -14.61 8.96 -12.03
CA PRO A 273 -14.36 7.67 -11.38
C PRO A 273 -13.56 7.79 -10.08
N VAL A 274 -12.94 8.95 -9.84
CA VAL A 274 -12.25 9.24 -8.59
C VAL A 274 -13.26 9.70 -7.54
N CYS A 275 -14.13 10.65 -7.90
CA CYS A 275 -15.25 11.08 -7.05
C CYS A 275 -16.14 9.90 -6.65
N ASP A 276 -16.49 9.04 -7.60
CA ASP A 276 -17.27 7.83 -7.37
C ASP A 276 -16.65 6.91 -6.31
N LYS A 277 -15.32 6.76 -6.34
CA LYS A 277 -14.58 5.97 -5.33
C LYS A 277 -14.43 6.66 -3.98
N GLU A 278 -14.40 7.99 -3.95
CA GLU A 278 -14.17 8.75 -2.72
C GLU A 278 -15.46 9.07 -1.96
N PHE A 279 -16.59 9.21 -2.66
CA PHE A 279 -17.85 9.64 -2.04
C PHE A 279 -18.76 8.47 -1.70
N HIS A 280 -18.53 7.29 -2.30
CA HIS A 280 -19.43 6.15 -2.18
C HIS A 280 -20.90 6.48 -2.50
N THR A 281 -21.19 7.66 -3.08
CA THR A 281 -22.53 8.10 -3.41
C THR A 281 -22.64 8.31 -4.91
N SER A 282 -23.54 7.55 -5.54
CA SER A 282 -23.78 7.62 -6.97
C SER A 282 -24.78 8.73 -7.35
N PHE A 283 -24.76 9.20 -8.61
CA PHE A 283 -25.77 10.14 -9.10
C PHE A 283 -27.21 9.60 -8.91
N PRO A 284 -27.51 8.31 -9.16
CA PRO A 284 -28.81 7.73 -8.87
C PRO A 284 -29.26 7.87 -7.42
N GLU A 285 -28.40 7.57 -6.44
CA GLU A 285 -28.72 7.76 -5.01
C GLU A 285 -29.08 9.20 -4.70
N LYS A 286 -28.32 10.16 -5.25
CA LYS A 286 -28.58 11.60 -5.04
C LYS A 286 -29.82 12.09 -5.76
N ALA A 287 -30.12 11.54 -6.92
CA ALA A 287 -31.37 11.84 -7.62
C ALA A 287 -32.55 11.36 -6.79
N ILE A 288 -32.53 10.11 -6.29
CA ILE A 288 -33.56 9.60 -5.38
C ILE A 288 -33.67 10.51 -4.16
N CYS A 289 -32.55 10.80 -3.48
CA CYS A 289 -32.52 11.66 -2.30
C CYS A 289 -33.09 13.07 -2.55
N TYR A 290 -32.73 13.70 -3.67
CA TYR A 290 -33.23 15.03 -4.05
C TYR A 290 -34.75 15.07 -4.10
N TYR A 291 -35.40 14.08 -4.72
CA TYR A 291 -36.87 14.01 -4.76
C TYR A 291 -37.46 13.59 -3.42
N MET A 292 -36.81 12.71 -2.66
CA MET A 292 -37.26 12.36 -1.30
C MET A 292 -37.26 13.58 -0.38
N LYS A 293 -36.29 14.50 -0.51
CA LYS A 293 -36.22 15.75 0.25
C LYS A 293 -37.34 16.75 -0.07
N MET A 294 -38.11 16.54 -1.14
CA MET A 294 -39.32 17.33 -1.42
C MET A 294 -40.52 16.88 -0.59
N LEU A 295 -40.44 15.71 0.06
CA LEU A 295 -41.47 15.19 0.94
C LEU A 295 -41.39 15.86 2.32
N PRO A 296 -42.50 15.91 3.08
CA PRO A 296 -42.53 16.48 4.42
C PRO A 296 -41.95 15.51 5.48
N TYR A 297 -40.89 14.78 5.14
CA TYR A 297 -40.19 13.87 6.03
C TYR A 297 -38.74 14.27 6.20
N GLU A 298 -38.18 13.96 7.36
CA GLU A 298 -36.74 13.94 7.52
C GLU A 298 -36.14 12.87 6.57
N VAL A 299 -35.08 13.24 5.86
CA VAL A 299 -34.36 12.36 4.95
C VAL A 299 -32.91 12.32 5.41
N ILE A 300 -32.48 11.16 5.88
CA ILE A 300 -31.13 10.92 6.37
C ILE A 300 -30.36 10.15 5.30
N GLU A 301 -29.26 10.71 4.83
CA GLU A 301 -28.36 10.09 3.86
C GLU A 301 -27.26 9.30 4.60
N ASN A 302 -26.81 8.18 4.03
CA ASN A 302 -25.72 7.33 4.55
C ASN A 302 -25.92 7.00 6.04
N TYR A 303 -27.10 6.50 6.39
CA TYR A 303 -27.49 6.29 7.78
C TYR A 303 -26.71 5.15 8.43
N HIS A 304 -25.94 5.48 9.47
CA HIS A 304 -25.19 4.52 10.29
C HIS A 304 -25.80 4.35 11.68
N GLY A 305 -26.66 3.34 11.84
CA GLY A 305 -27.09 2.88 13.15
C GLY A 305 -26.04 1.99 13.81
N ILE A 306 -25.83 2.11 15.13
CA ILE A 306 -24.94 1.21 15.90
C ILE A 306 -25.25 -0.28 15.63
N TRP A 307 -26.52 -0.60 15.40
CA TRP A 307 -27.02 -1.95 15.11
C TRP A 307 -26.75 -2.45 13.68
N LEU A 308 -26.39 -1.56 12.74
CA LEU A 308 -25.96 -1.92 11.37
C LEU A 308 -24.50 -2.37 11.30
N LYS A 309 -23.78 -2.37 12.44
CA LYS A 309 -22.33 -2.68 12.51
C LYS A 309 -21.54 -1.73 11.58
N ASN A 310 -20.94 -2.26 10.52
CA ASN A 310 -20.15 -1.51 9.54
C ASN A 310 -20.93 -1.23 8.24
N MET A 311 -22.25 -1.42 8.24
CA MET A 311 -23.12 -1.12 7.09
C MET A 311 -23.82 0.23 7.27
N GLU A 312 -24.28 0.80 6.18
CA GLU A 312 -25.07 2.04 6.11
C GLU A 312 -26.38 1.79 5.37
N ILE A 313 -27.42 2.61 5.53
CA ILE A 313 -28.58 2.63 4.60
C ILE A 313 -28.45 3.89 3.75
N ASP A 314 -28.52 3.78 2.42
CA ASP A 314 -28.22 4.90 1.52
C ASP A 314 -29.12 6.11 1.80
N ILE A 315 -30.43 5.87 1.94
CA ILE A 315 -31.42 6.88 2.32
C ILE A 315 -32.38 6.28 3.34
N PHE A 316 -32.51 6.91 4.50
CA PHE A 316 -33.45 6.51 5.56
C PHE A 316 -34.47 7.61 5.84
N LEU A 317 -35.75 7.23 5.80
CA LEU A 317 -36.89 8.09 6.14
C LEU A 317 -37.49 7.63 7.48
N PRO A 318 -37.01 8.17 8.63
CA PRO A 318 -37.44 7.71 9.95
C PRO A 318 -38.95 7.91 10.19
N GLY A 319 -39.55 8.96 9.62
CA GLY A 319 -40.98 9.26 9.80
C GLY A 319 -41.94 8.18 9.27
N VAL A 320 -41.46 7.30 8.39
CA VAL A 320 -42.24 6.18 7.81
C VAL A 320 -41.52 4.84 7.96
N ASN A 321 -40.39 4.78 8.68
CA ASN A 321 -39.54 3.59 8.84
C ASN A 321 -39.19 2.89 7.50
N VAL A 322 -38.85 3.67 6.47
CA VAL A 322 -38.43 3.15 5.16
C VAL A 322 -36.96 3.46 4.92
N GLY A 323 -36.20 2.44 4.53
CA GLY A 323 -34.86 2.59 3.96
C GLY A 323 -34.90 2.34 2.45
N ILE A 324 -34.12 3.11 1.69
CA ILE A 324 -33.98 2.97 0.24
C ILE A 324 -32.51 2.68 -0.07
N GLU A 325 -32.29 1.70 -0.92
CA GLU A 325 -30.99 1.21 -1.38
C GLU A 325 -30.91 1.31 -2.91
N TYR A 326 -29.80 1.82 -3.42
CA TYR A 326 -29.49 1.77 -4.85
C TYR A 326 -28.35 0.76 -5.10
N ASP A 327 -28.71 -0.41 -5.62
CA ASP A 327 -27.81 -1.54 -5.78
C ASP A 327 -27.14 -1.54 -7.16
N GLY A 328 -25.93 -0.98 -7.22
CA GLY A 328 -25.10 -0.95 -8.44
C GLY A 328 -24.51 -2.33 -8.82
N GLN A 329 -24.54 -2.68 -10.11
CA GLN A 329 -24.17 -4.01 -10.60
C GLN A 329 -22.75 -4.46 -10.24
N LYS A 330 -21.82 -3.51 -10.04
CA LYS A 330 -20.42 -3.77 -9.70
C LYS A 330 -20.22 -4.28 -8.27
N TRP A 331 -21.10 -3.91 -7.34
CA TRP A 331 -20.93 -4.20 -5.91
C TRP A 331 -21.88 -5.30 -5.42
N HIS A 332 -22.97 -5.54 -6.16
CA HIS A 332 -24.04 -6.46 -5.80
C HIS A 332 -24.07 -7.73 -6.66
N GLU A 333 -22.92 -8.21 -7.16
CA GLU A 333 -22.84 -9.49 -7.90
C GLU A 333 -23.25 -10.70 -7.03
N SER A 334 -23.15 -10.59 -5.70
CA SER A 334 -23.56 -11.63 -4.74
C SER A 334 -24.66 -11.14 -3.78
N LYS A 335 -25.75 -11.92 -3.68
CA LYS A 335 -26.94 -11.57 -2.88
C LYS A 335 -26.79 -11.71 -1.35
N GLN A 336 -25.73 -12.36 -0.86
CA GLN A 336 -25.65 -12.74 0.56
C GLN A 336 -25.56 -11.54 1.52
N LYS A 337 -24.84 -10.49 1.14
CA LYS A 337 -24.73 -9.27 1.96
C LYS A 337 -26.05 -8.51 2.01
N ASP A 338 -26.73 -8.42 0.88
CA ASP A 338 -28.03 -7.76 0.74
C ASP A 338 -29.10 -8.45 1.61
N ILE A 339 -29.13 -9.79 1.59
CA ILE A 339 -30.05 -10.60 2.41
C ILE A 339 -29.79 -10.35 3.91
N ASN A 340 -28.53 -10.38 4.35
CA ASN A 340 -28.19 -10.15 5.75
C ASN A 340 -28.59 -8.74 6.21
N LYS A 341 -28.46 -7.73 5.34
CA LYS A 341 -28.91 -6.36 5.62
C LYS A 341 -30.43 -6.26 5.71
N ASN A 342 -31.16 -6.98 4.84
CA ASN A 342 -32.62 -7.07 4.91
C ASN A 342 -33.08 -7.68 6.24
N GLU A 343 -32.45 -8.77 6.70
CA GLU A 343 -32.77 -9.42 7.98
C GLU A 343 -32.56 -8.46 9.17
N ILE A 344 -31.44 -7.74 9.21
CA ILE A 344 -31.16 -6.77 10.28
C ILE A 344 -32.19 -5.62 10.28
N CYS A 345 -32.59 -5.13 9.10
CA CYS A 345 -33.60 -4.08 9.00
C CYS A 345 -35.00 -4.60 9.38
N ARG A 346 -35.31 -5.87 9.05
CA ARG A 346 -36.53 -6.56 9.47
C ARG A 346 -36.68 -6.61 10.98
N ASP A 347 -35.61 -6.96 11.68
CA ASP A 347 -35.60 -6.98 13.16
C ASP A 347 -35.83 -5.59 13.79
N LYS A 348 -35.60 -4.52 13.02
CA LYS A 348 -35.84 -3.13 13.43
C LYS A 348 -37.16 -2.55 12.90
N GLY A 349 -37.96 -3.34 12.17
CA GLY A 349 -39.20 -2.86 11.55
C GLY A 349 -38.98 -1.82 10.45
N ILE A 350 -37.79 -1.79 9.85
CA ILE A 350 -37.45 -0.85 8.77
C ILE A 350 -37.64 -1.56 7.43
N LYS A 351 -38.64 -1.13 6.65
CA LYS A 351 -38.92 -1.70 5.33
C LYS A 351 -37.85 -1.21 4.34
N LEU A 352 -37.23 -2.13 3.58
CA LEU A 352 -36.27 -1.78 2.55
C LEU A 352 -36.89 -1.77 1.15
N ILE A 353 -36.64 -0.70 0.40
CA ILE A 353 -36.87 -0.59 -1.04
C ILE A 353 -35.51 -0.65 -1.74
N ARG A 354 -35.34 -1.60 -2.67
CA ARG A 354 -34.10 -1.82 -3.43
C ARG A 354 -34.29 -1.49 -4.90
N ILE A 355 -33.56 -0.51 -5.40
CA ILE A 355 -33.47 -0.21 -6.83
C ILE A 355 -32.23 -0.90 -7.37
N ARG A 356 -32.39 -1.92 -8.21
CA ARG A 356 -31.30 -2.79 -8.67
C ARG A 356 -30.98 -2.54 -10.14
N GLU A 357 -29.69 -2.39 -10.46
CA GLU A 357 -29.22 -2.32 -11.85
C GLU A 357 -29.46 -3.64 -12.62
N PRO A 358 -29.49 -3.62 -13.98
CA PRO A 358 -30.01 -4.73 -14.78
C PRO A 358 -29.33 -6.09 -14.56
N LEU A 359 -28.06 -6.10 -14.16
CA LEU A 359 -27.27 -7.33 -13.95
C LEU A 359 -27.23 -7.79 -12.48
N CYS A 360 -27.87 -7.07 -11.57
CA CYS A 360 -27.96 -7.48 -10.17
C CYS A 360 -28.87 -8.71 -10.03
N PRO A 361 -28.46 -9.74 -9.26
CA PRO A 361 -29.31 -10.89 -9.00
C PRO A 361 -30.58 -10.45 -8.26
N ARG A 362 -31.71 -11.06 -8.61
CA ARG A 362 -32.98 -10.88 -7.92
C ARG A 362 -32.92 -11.46 -6.51
N ILE A 363 -33.54 -10.80 -5.55
CA ILE A 363 -33.67 -11.30 -4.18
C ILE A 363 -35.09 -11.84 -3.99
N GLU A 364 -35.20 -13.09 -3.54
CA GLU A 364 -36.47 -13.70 -3.19
C GLU A 364 -36.71 -13.46 -1.69
N ASP A 365 -37.26 -12.30 -1.36
CA ASP A 365 -37.56 -11.87 0.01
C ASP A 365 -38.78 -10.94 0.05
N ASP A 366 -39.88 -11.43 0.62
CA ASP A 366 -41.16 -10.70 0.75
C ASP A 366 -41.06 -9.48 1.68
N PHE A 367 -40.01 -9.42 2.52
CA PHE A 367 -39.79 -8.27 3.39
C PHE A 367 -39.28 -7.05 2.62
N CYS A 368 -38.57 -7.21 1.51
CA CYS A 368 -38.08 -6.07 0.73
C CYS A 368 -38.91 -5.85 -0.52
N VAL A 369 -38.99 -4.59 -0.96
CA VAL A 369 -39.61 -4.21 -2.23
C VAL A 369 -38.49 -3.97 -3.23
N GLN A 370 -38.53 -4.59 -4.41
CA GLN A 370 -37.45 -4.48 -5.40
C GLN A 370 -37.95 -3.96 -6.75
N TYR A 371 -37.19 -3.06 -7.35
CA TYR A 371 -37.38 -2.60 -8.74
C TYR A 371 -36.09 -2.85 -9.51
N ILE A 372 -36.16 -3.61 -10.61
CA ILE A 372 -35.01 -3.90 -11.47
C ILE A 372 -35.07 -2.98 -12.68
N LEU A 373 -34.03 -2.17 -12.89
CA LEU A 373 -33.92 -1.29 -14.05
C LEU A 373 -33.78 -2.12 -15.34
N GLU A 374 -34.46 -1.72 -16.41
CA GLU A 374 -34.29 -2.39 -17.73
C GLU A 374 -32.93 -2.07 -18.35
N ASN A 375 -32.47 -0.84 -18.16
CA ASN A 375 -31.18 -0.32 -18.62
C ASN A 375 -30.73 0.85 -17.72
N ILE A 376 -29.46 1.24 -17.85
CA ILE A 376 -28.91 2.38 -17.11
C ILE A 376 -29.17 3.65 -17.93
N SER A 377 -30.32 4.28 -17.70
CA SER A 377 -30.69 5.57 -18.30
C SER A 377 -31.48 6.45 -17.34
N ASP A 378 -31.51 7.76 -17.61
CA ASP A 378 -32.29 8.71 -16.82
C ASP A 378 -33.77 8.35 -16.80
N LEU A 379 -34.32 7.92 -17.93
CA LEU A 379 -35.73 7.55 -18.06
C LEU A 379 -36.11 6.37 -17.15
N GLU A 380 -35.24 5.34 -17.08
CA GLU A 380 -35.47 4.21 -16.17
C GLU A 380 -35.34 4.61 -14.71
N LEU A 381 -34.40 5.50 -14.39
CA LEU A 381 -34.26 6.05 -13.04
C LEU A 381 -35.48 6.90 -12.64
N GLU A 382 -36.07 7.67 -13.56
CA GLU A 382 -37.32 8.39 -13.33
C GLU A 382 -38.46 7.43 -12.96
N LYS A 383 -38.61 6.33 -13.71
CA LYS A 383 -39.61 5.29 -13.40
C LYS A 383 -39.37 4.65 -12.02
N ALA A 384 -38.11 4.40 -11.66
CA ALA A 384 -37.76 3.87 -10.35
C ALA A 384 -38.13 4.86 -9.21
N ILE A 385 -37.94 6.16 -9.41
CA ILE A 385 -38.33 7.20 -8.43
C ILE A 385 -39.86 7.29 -8.33
N VAL A 386 -40.58 7.22 -9.46
CA VAL A 386 -42.05 7.11 -9.46
C VAL A 386 -42.49 5.91 -8.62
N PHE A 387 -41.86 4.76 -8.82
CA PHE A 387 -42.15 3.54 -8.06
C PHE A 387 -41.95 3.72 -6.54
N ILE A 388 -40.85 4.37 -6.13
CA ILE A 388 -40.61 4.68 -4.71
C ILE A 388 -41.72 5.58 -4.17
N LEU A 389 -42.06 6.66 -4.89
CA LEU A 389 -43.10 7.59 -4.47
C LEU A 389 -44.47 6.90 -4.38
N ASP A 390 -44.80 6.04 -5.33
CA ASP A 390 -46.06 5.30 -5.32
C ASP A 390 -46.11 4.30 -4.16
N TYR A 391 -44.99 3.64 -3.84
CA TYR A 391 -44.91 2.82 -2.63
C TYR A 391 -45.13 3.64 -1.37
N LEU A 392 -44.46 4.79 -1.23
CA LEU A 392 -44.61 5.66 -0.05
C LEU A 392 -46.05 6.18 0.09
N LYS A 393 -46.74 6.50 -1.01
CA LYS A 393 -48.16 6.88 -1.00
C LYS A 393 -49.08 5.76 -0.47
N THR A 394 -48.68 4.49 -0.53
CA THR A 394 -49.46 3.40 0.09
C THR A 394 -49.30 3.34 1.61
N GLN A 395 -48.26 3.96 2.16
CA GLN A 395 -47.95 3.91 3.58
C GLN A 395 -48.59 5.07 4.37
N VAL A 396 -49.10 6.10 3.69
CA VAL A 396 -49.67 7.30 4.31
C VAL A 396 -50.88 7.83 3.54
N ASP A 397 -51.79 8.53 4.21
CA ASP A 397 -53.03 9.06 3.60
C ASP A 397 -52.82 10.31 2.70
N ASN A 398 -51.60 10.82 2.59
CA ASN A 398 -51.30 12.06 1.86
C ASN A 398 -50.89 11.80 0.40
N LYS A 399 -51.46 12.59 -0.51
CA LYS A 399 -51.14 12.56 -1.94
C LYS A 399 -50.25 13.74 -2.30
N TRP A 400 -48.98 13.47 -2.60
CA TRP A 400 -48.06 14.45 -3.18
C TRP A 400 -48.02 14.30 -4.71
N ASP A 401 -48.01 15.43 -5.42
CA ASP A 401 -47.86 15.49 -6.87
C ASP A 401 -46.47 16.05 -7.22
N ILE A 402 -45.46 15.17 -7.19
CA ILE A 402 -44.08 15.52 -7.52
C ILE A 402 -43.84 15.19 -8.98
N LYS A 403 -43.58 16.22 -9.80
CA LYS A 403 -43.19 16.04 -11.20
C LYS A 403 -41.69 15.74 -11.29
N ILE A 404 -41.36 14.53 -11.73
CA ILE A 404 -39.99 14.08 -11.92
C ILE A 404 -39.53 14.49 -13.33
N ASP A 405 -38.39 15.17 -13.40
CA ASP A 405 -37.69 15.53 -14.65
C ASP A 405 -36.19 15.63 -14.34
N ILE A 406 -35.50 14.49 -14.38
CA ILE A 406 -34.08 14.40 -14.04
C ILE A 406 -33.25 15.26 -14.99
N ALA A 407 -33.63 15.37 -16.27
CA ALA A 407 -32.91 16.19 -17.24
C ALA A 407 -32.91 17.67 -16.84
N LYS A 408 -34.06 18.18 -16.38
CA LYS A 408 -34.21 19.55 -15.89
C LYS A 408 -33.54 19.77 -14.53
N ASP A 409 -33.68 18.84 -13.60
CA ASP A 409 -33.21 19.01 -12.22
C ASP A 409 -31.75 18.57 -12.00
N ARG A 410 -31.12 17.97 -13.00
CA ARG A 410 -29.72 17.47 -12.95
C ARG A 410 -28.75 18.45 -12.32
N TYR A 411 -28.83 19.74 -12.67
CA TYR A 411 -27.93 20.76 -12.13
C TYR A 411 -28.01 20.83 -10.60
N LYS A 412 -29.22 20.85 -10.03
CA LYS A 412 -29.44 20.92 -8.58
C LYS A 412 -29.01 19.64 -7.87
N ILE A 413 -29.26 18.48 -8.49
CA ILE A 413 -28.82 17.17 -7.97
C ILE A 413 -27.28 17.11 -7.91
N VAL A 414 -26.60 17.59 -8.95
CA VAL A 414 -25.14 17.69 -8.98
C VAL A 414 -24.62 18.75 -7.99
N GLU A 415 -25.35 19.84 -7.78
CA GLU A 415 -25.01 20.87 -6.78
C GLU A 415 -25.10 20.33 -5.35
N MET A 416 -26.10 19.51 -5.03
CA MET A 416 -26.18 18.81 -3.73
C MET A 416 -24.97 17.91 -3.46
N LEU A 417 -24.51 17.18 -4.49
CA LEU A 417 -23.25 16.42 -4.43
C LEU A 417 -22.07 17.35 -4.09
N GLN A 418 -22.01 18.53 -4.71
CA GLN A 418 -20.95 19.54 -4.51
C GLN A 418 -21.01 20.30 -3.18
N MET A 419 -22.14 20.32 -2.48
CA MET A 419 -22.24 20.98 -1.16
C MET A 419 -21.75 20.08 -0.02
N GLN A 420 -22.09 18.79 0.00
CA GLN A 420 -21.50 17.82 0.94
C GLN A 420 -19.97 17.75 0.83
N LEU A 421 -19.47 17.93 -0.40
CA LEU A 421 -18.06 18.02 -0.72
C LEU A 421 -17.31 19.11 0.07
N LYS A 422 -17.94 20.27 0.29
CA LYS A 422 -17.33 21.39 1.04
C LYS A 422 -17.30 21.13 2.54
N GLU A 423 -18.38 20.58 3.10
CA GLU A 423 -18.49 20.34 4.56
C GLU A 423 -17.50 19.28 5.07
N LEU A 424 -17.19 18.29 4.23
CA LEU A 424 -16.26 17.20 4.56
C LEU A 424 -14.83 17.45 4.06
N SER A 425 -14.57 18.62 3.49
CA SER A 425 -13.25 19.02 3.00
C SER A 425 -12.22 19.08 4.12
N LEU A 426 -10.95 18.96 3.76
CA LEU A 426 -9.82 19.00 4.69
C LEU A 426 -9.77 20.37 5.39
N LEU A 427 -10.06 21.46 4.68
CA LEU A 427 -10.08 22.79 5.31
C LEU A 427 -11.10 22.85 6.44
N VAL A 428 -12.31 22.35 6.21
CA VAL A 428 -13.41 22.46 7.18
C VAL A 428 -13.22 21.49 8.34
N VAL A 429 -12.88 20.22 8.05
CA VAL A 429 -12.76 19.18 9.07
C VAL A 429 -11.48 19.33 9.89
N ASN A 430 -10.36 19.73 9.28
CA ASN A 430 -9.08 19.89 9.98
C ASN A 430 -8.30 21.13 9.46
N PRO A 431 -8.72 22.35 9.86
CA PRO A 431 -8.08 23.59 9.41
C PRO A 431 -6.60 23.68 9.78
N SER A 432 -6.19 23.10 10.91
CA SER A 432 -4.78 23.06 11.32
C SER A 432 -3.92 22.26 10.36
N LEU A 433 -4.39 21.08 9.94
CA LEU A 433 -3.68 20.25 8.99
C LEU A 433 -3.70 20.85 7.59
N ALA A 434 -4.79 21.52 7.20
CA ALA A 434 -4.87 22.23 5.93
C ALA A 434 -3.77 23.31 5.77
N ARG A 435 -3.29 23.92 6.86
CA ARG A 435 -2.14 24.85 6.82
C ARG A 435 -0.82 24.20 6.45
N GLU A 436 -0.70 22.89 6.63
CA GLU A 436 0.47 22.12 6.21
C GLU A 436 0.37 21.66 4.75
N TRP A 437 -0.70 22.04 4.03
CA TRP A 437 -0.81 21.78 2.60
C TRP A 437 0.29 22.53 1.86
N HIS A 438 0.99 21.84 0.95
CA HIS A 438 2.09 22.47 0.25
C HIS A 438 1.59 23.60 -0.67
N PRO A 439 2.18 24.81 -0.63
CA PRO A 439 1.65 25.98 -1.34
C PRO A 439 1.71 25.90 -2.87
N THR A 440 2.71 25.20 -3.44
CA THR A 440 2.95 25.18 -4.90
C THR A 440 3.02 23.80 -5.55
N ARG A 441 3.14 22.71 -4.78
CA ARG A 441 3.40 21.36 -5.33
C ARG A 441 2.14 20.52 -5.56
N ASN A 442 0.97 21.02 -5.17
CA ASN A 442 -0.32 20.39 -5.43
C ASN A 442 -1.08 21.03 -6.60
N GLU A 443 -0.37 21.78 -7.46
CA GLU A 443 -0.95 22.49 -8.61
C GLU A 443 -2.11 23.40 -8.15
N ASP A 444 -3.26 23.38 -8.84
CA ASP A 444 -4.45 24.18 -8.50
C ASP A 444 -5.32 23.55 -7.39
N ILE A 445 -4.92 22.41 -6.83
CA ILE A 445 -5.75 21.67 -5.86
C ILE A 445 -5.56 22.27 -4.47
N VAL A 446 -6.65 22.79 -3.92
CA VAL A 446 -6.69 23.41 -2.60
C VAL A 446 -7.38 22.50 -1.56
N PRO A 447 -7.08 22.63 -0.25
CA PRO A 447 -7.67 21.79 0.81
C PRO A 447 -9.20 21.73 0.84
N GLU A 448 -9.89 22.77 0.36
CA GLU A 448 -11.34 22.89 0.27
C GLU A 448 -11.96 21.93 -0.76
N GLN A 449 -11.14 21.44 -1.70
CA GLN A 449 -11.56 20.53 -2.78
C GLN A 449 -11.26 19.05 -2.44
N VAL A 450 -10.63 18.79 -1.30
CA VAL A 450 -10.13 17.46 -0.95
C VAL A 450 -10.71 17.00 0.39
N PHE A 451 -11.27 15.80 0.45
CA PHE A 451 -11.79 15.26 1.71
C PHE A 451 -10.70 15.02 2.73
N SER A 452 -11.04 15.27 3.99
CA SER A 452 -10.24 14.89 5.15
C SER A 452 -9.98 13.37 5.25
N SER A 453 -10.85 12.55 4.63
CA SER A 453 -10.73 11.08 4.55
C SER A 453 -10.04 10.58 3.27
N SER A 454 -9.62 11.46 2.35
CA SER A 454 -9.09 11.02 1.05
C SER A 454 -7.88 10.09 1.19
N GLY A 455 -7.88 8.99 0.43
CA GLY A 455 -6.78 8.04 0.33
C GLY A 455 -5.66 8.50 -0.61
N ARG A 456 -5.81 9.66 -1.26
CA ARG A 456 -4.84 10.20 -2.23
C ARG A 456 -3.67 10.88 -1.54
N LYS A 457 -2.49 10.75 -2.16
CA LYS A 457 -1.26 11.39 -1.70
C LYS A 457 -1.15 12.79 -2.27
N TYR A 458 -0.91 13.75 -1.39
CA TYR A 458 -0.59 15.13 -1.75
C TYR A 458 0.73 15.52 -1.12
N TRP A 459 1.32 16.61 -1.62
CA TRP A 459 2.49 17.24 -1.04
C TRP A 459 2.10 18.05 0.19
N TRP A 460 2.94 17.94 1.22
CA TRP A 460 2.79 18.65 2.48
C TRP A 460 4.07 19.39 2.78
N LEU A 461 3.93 20.56 3.42
CA LEU A 461 5.01 21.33 4.02
C LEU A 461 4.74 21.36 5.52
N GLY A 462 5.44 20.51 6.27
CA GLY A 462 5.27 20.44 7.71
C GLY A 462 5.75 21.71 8.40
N ILE A 463 5.25 21.96 9.61
CA ILE A 463 5.74 23.04 10.48
C ILE A 463 7.24 22.96 10.78
N CYS A 464 7.84 21.78 10.63
CA CYS A 464 9.27 21.55 10.72
C CYS A 464 10.07 22.01 9.50
N GLY A 465 9.41 22.52 8.45
CA GLY A 465 10.01 22.95 7.20
C GLY A 465 10.29 21.82 6.20
N HIS A 466 10.00 20.56 6.55
CA HIS A 466 10.21 19.44 5.62
C HIS A 466 9.04 19.29 4.64
N GLU A 467 9.37 18.86 3.43
CA GLU A 467 8.40 18.57 2.37
C GLU A 467 8.27 17.06 2.15
N TRP A 468 7.05 16.54 2.08
CA TRP A 468 6.83 15.12 1.75
C TRP A 468 5.46 14.84 1.14
N GLN A 469 5.33 13.68 0.49
CA GLN A 469 4.04 13.16 0.05
C GLN A 469 3.44 12.17 1.06
N ALA A 470 2.17 12.38 1.42
CA ALA A 470 1.40 11.49 2.29
C ALA A 470 -0.10 11.53 1.96
N LYS A 471 -0.84 10.48 2.36
CA LYS A 471 -2.29 10.43 2.20
C LYS A 471 -2.97 11.42 3.14
N VAL A 472 -4.05 12.07 2.70
CA VAL A 472 -4.82 12.98 3.56
C VAL A 472 -5.37 12.26 4.79
N SER A 473 -5.99 11.10 4.60
CA SER A 473 -6.47 10.24 5.70
C SER A 473 -5.39 9.82 6.69
N ASP A 474 -4.16 9.56 6.25
CA ASP A 474 -3.04 9.23 7.16
C ASP A 474 -2.65 10.45 7.99
N ARG A 475 -2.55 11.61 7.34
CA ARG A 475 -2.24 12.88 8.01
C ARG A 475 -3.33 13.26 9.01
N ASN A 476 -4.60 13.10 8.63
CA ASN A 476 -5.76 13.41 9.46
C ASN A 476 -5.86 12.50 10.70
N ARG A 477 -5.29 11.29 10.64
CA ARG A 477 -5.12 10.39 11.80
C ARG A 477 -3.93 10.74 12.71
N GLY A 478 -3.20 11.81 12.40
CA GLY A 478 -2.07 12.29 13.21
C GLY A 478 -0.68 11.82 12.73
N ASN A 479 -0.57 11.17 11.56
CA ASN A 479 0.76 10.85 11.01
C ASN A 479 1.45 12.13 10.54
N GLY A 480 2.44 12.58 11.30
CA GLY A 480 3.21 13.79 11.00
C GLY A 480 4.36 13.57 10.01
N CYS A 481 5.37 14.43 10.11
CA CYS A 481 6.55 14.39 9.25
C CYS A 481 7.33 13.06 9.37
N PRO A 482 7.54 12.30 8.28
CA PRO A 482 8.22 11.00 8.33
C PRO A 482 9.73 11.11 8.61
N TYR A 483 10.33 12.29 8.40
CA TYR A 483 11.74 12.55 8.71
C TYR A 483 11.93 12.77 10.22
N CYS A 484 11.12 13.65 10.83
CA CYS A 484 11.14 13.89 12.29
C CYS A 484 10.85 12.63 13.11
N SER A 485 9.97 11.75 12.62
CA SER A 485 9.65 10.47 13.28
C SER A 485 10.61 9.32 12.94
N ASN A 486 11.70 9.60 12.22
CA ASN A 486 12.69 8.60 11.79
C ASN A 486 12.07 7.41 11.03
N GLN A 487 11.03 7.65 10.23
CA GLN A 487 10.48 6.66 9.30
C GLN A 487 11.14 6.74 7.92
N LYS A 488 11.67 7.91 7.55
CA LYS A 488 12.44 8.14 6.32
C LYS A 488 13.74 8.87 6.62
N VAL A 489 14.76 8.61 5.79
CA VAL A 489 16.04 9.31 5.82
C VAL A 489 15.91 10.65 5.09
N LEU A 490 16.44 11.70 5.71
CA LEU A 490 16.67 13.02 5.13
C LEU A 490 18.14 13.39 5.33
N LEU A 491 18.85 13.50 4.22
CA LEU A 491 20.27 13.83 4.17
C LEU A 491 20.52 15.19 4.86
N GLY A 492 21.53 15.23 5.73
CA GLY A 492 21.88 16.43 6.51
C GLY A 492 21.05 16.63 7.78
N PHE A 493 20.00 15.82 8.00
CA PHE A 493 19.10 15.95 9.14
C PHE A 493 19.18 14.74 10.06
N ASN A 494 18.63 13.59 9.67
CA ASN A 494 18.49 12.41 10.54
C ASN A 494 19.29 11.19 10.07
N ASP A 495 20.11 11.35 9.03
CA ASP A 495 21.03 10.32 8.59
C ASP A 495 22.19 10.10 9.59
N LEU A 496 22.75 8.89 9.59
CA LEU A 496 23.81 8.48 10.51
C LEU A 496 25.09 9.30 10.33
N ALA A 497 25.43 9.69 9.10
CA ALA A 497 26.65 10.46 8.84
C ALA A 497 26.58 11.84 9.50
N SER A 498 25.43 12.51 9.41
CA SER A 498 25.21 13.84 9.97
C SER A 498 25.03 13.82 11.49
N GLN A 499 24.23 12.87 12.01
CA GLN A 499 23.91 12.82 13.45
C GLN A 499 25.02 12.18 14.29
N ASN A 500 25.75 11.20 13.75
CA ASN A 500 26.82 10.54 14.47
C ASN A 500 28.06 10.30 13.58
N PRO A 501 28.82 11.35 13.24
CA PRO A 501 30.00 11.25 12.39
C PRO A 501 31.05 10.28 12.94
N LYS A 502 31.21 10.22 14.27
CA LYS A 502 32.15 9.29 14.94
C LYS A 502 31.76 7.85 14.67
N LEU A 503 30.48 7.50 14.84
CA LEU A 503 30.00 6.15 14.55
C LEU A 503 30.07 5.84 13.06
N ALA A 504 29.66 6.77 12.18
CA ALA A 504 29.77 6.62 10.73
C ALA A 504 31.21 6.32 10.28
N SER A 505 32.20 6.83 11.01
CA SER A 505 33.61 6.61 10.75
C SER A 505 34.12 5.19 11.11
N GLU A 506 33.31 4.39 11.82
CA GLU A 506 33.53 2.96 12.08
C GLU A 506 32.77 2.06 11.10
N TRP A 507 32.06 2.64 10.12
CA TRP A 507 31.36 1.89 9.07
C TRP A 507 32.36 1.09 8.25
N HIS A 508 32.04 -0.18 7.98
CA HIS A 508 32.95 -1.02 7.22
C HIS A 508 33.03 -0.54 5.75
N PRO A 509 34.24 -0.37 5.16
CA PRO A 509 34.42 0.25 3.84
C PRO A 509 33.90 -0.58 2.65
N ILE A 510 33.87 -1.91 2.77
CA ILE A 510 33.52 -2.81 1.65
C ILE A 510 32.28 -3.68 1.93
N LEU A 511 32.20 -4.32 3.10
CA LEU A 511 31.16 -5.32 3.43
C LEU A 511 29.71 -4.82 3.47
N ASN A 512 29.47 -3.50 3.45
CA ASN A 512 28.11 -2.93 3.34
C ASN A 512 27.65 -2.70 1.89
N GLY A 513 28.49 -3.01 0.90
CA GLY A 513 28.18 -2.81 -0.51
C GLY A 513 27.94 -1.34 -0.83
N LYS A 514 26.82 -1.03 -1.50
CA LYS A 514 26.43 0.34 -1.85
C LYS A 514 25.78 1.14 -0.71
N LEU A 515 25.57 0.52 0.46
CA LEU A 515 24.90 1.18 1.57
C LEU A 515 25.89 2.06 2.34
N GLU A 516 25.67 3.38 2.30
CA GLU A 516 26.49 4.37 2.98
C GLU A 516 25.83 4.86 4.28
N PRO A 517 26.58 5.42 5.24
CA PRO A 517 26.02 6.00 6.47
C PRO A 517 24.96 7.09 6.22
N LYS A 518 25.07 7.84 5.12
CA LYS A 518 24.10 8.88 4.73
C LYS A 518 22.75 8.32 4.28
N ASP A 519 22.66 7.03 3.99
CA ASP A 519 21.46 6.36 3.48
C ASP A 519 20.63 5.70 4.60
N VAL A 520 21.03 5.85 5.86
CA VAL A 520 20.40 5.18 7.00
C VAL A 520 20.19 6.15 8.16
N ILE A 521 19.07 5.98 8.87
CA ILE A 521 18.79 6.68 10.13
C ILE A 521 19.56 6.06 11.31
N VAL A 522 19.88 6.87 12.31
CA VAL A 522 20.60 6.45 13.53
C VAL A 522 19.87 5.37 14.36
N SER A 523 18.54 5.34 14.30
CA SER A 523 17.70 4.37 15.02
C SER A 523 17.34 3.13 14.17
N SER A 524 18.00 2.93 13.03
CA SER A 524 17.65 1.85 12.11
C SER A 524 17.87 0.46 12.73
N GLY A 525 16.85 -0.39 12.64
CA GLY A 525 16.94 -1.81 13.00
C GLY A 525 17.78 -2.64 12.01
N ARG A 526 18.24 -2.06 10.90
CA ARG A 526 19.05 -2.72 9.88
C ARG A 526 20.42 -3.10 10.46
N ALA A 527 20.88 -4.30 10.14
CA ALA A 527 22.23 -4.74 10.47
C ALA A 527 23.24 -4.25 9.44
N ALA A 528 24.34 -3.67 9.93
CA ALA A 528 25.48 -3.22 9.12
C ALA A 528 26.78 -3.84 9.65
N TRP A 529 27.79 -3.92 8.78
CA TRP A 529 29.15 -4.30 9.13
C TRP A 529 29.93 -3.09 9.64
N TRP A 530 30.71 -3.32 10.69
CA TRP A 530 31.52 -2.32 11.38
C TRP A 530 32.96 -2.80 11.49
N LYS A 531 33.91 -1.87 11.51
CA LYS A 531 35.34 -2.14 11.70
C LYS A 531 35.85 -1.34 12.89
N CYS A 532 36.43 -2.03 13.87
CA CYS A 532 36.85 -1.41 15.12
C CYS A 532 38.14 -0.64 14.86
N ARG A 533 38.16 0.65 15.23
CA ARG A 533 39.38 1.47 15.13
C ARG A 533 40.46 1.09 16.13
N VAL A 534 40.09 0.44 17.24
CA VAL A 534 41.02 0.06 18.32
C VAL A 534 41.67 -1.29 18.03
N CYS A 535 40.87 -2.34 17.81
CA CYS A 535 41.40 -3.70 17.63
C CYS A 535 41.36 -4.21 16.19
N GLY A 536 40.91 -3.40 15.22
CA GLY A 536 40.84 -3.76 13.80
C GLY A 536 39.74 -4.77 13.42
N ASN A 537 39.17 -5.47 14.39
CA ASN A 537 38.20 -6.54 14.15
C ASN A 537 36.88 -6.04 13.54
N GLU A 538 36.26 -6.93 12.79
CA GLU A 538 35.07 -6.65 11.99
C GLU A 538 33.87 -7.43 12.54
N TRP A 539 32.70 -6.80 12.62
CA TRP A 539 31.49 -7.47 13.09
C TRP A 539 30.23 -6.87 12.49
N LYS A 540 29.17 -7.67 12.46
CA LYS A 540 27.84 -7.28 12.02
C LYS A 540 26.92 -7.10 13.21
N THR A 541 26.24 -5.95 13.30
CA THR A 541 25.20 -5.68 14.32
C THR A 541 24.23 -4.59 13.84
N ARG A 542 23.15 -4.36 14.57
CA ARG A 542 22.14 -3.32 14.25
C ARG A 542 22.70 -1.91 14.45
N ILE A 543 22.34 -0.99 13.55
CA ILE A 543 22.74 0.42 13.64
C ILE A 543 22.22 1.05 14.94
N ALA A 544 20.95 0.79 15.29
CA ALA A 544 20.36 1.25 16.55
C ALA A 544 21.15 0.81 17.79
N ASN A 545 21.66 -0.43 17.82
CA ASN A 545 22.47 -0.92 18.94
C ASN A 545 23.78 -0.14 19.06
N ARG A 546 24.40 0.17 17.92
CA ARG A 546 25.64 0.96 17.88
C ARG A 546 25.39 2.39 18.33
N ASN A 547 24.29 2.99 17.88
CA ASN A 547 23.90 4.34 18.31
C ASN A 547 23.55 4.40 19.79
N ALA A 548 23.04 3.31 20.37
CA ALA A 548 22.82 3.16 21.81
C ALA A 548 24.10 2.92 22.64
N GLY A 549 25.29 2.96 22.01
CA GLY A 549 26.58 2.83 22.68
C GLY A 549 27.12 1.40 22.78
N ILE A 550 26.49 0.40 22.14
CA ILE A 550 27.03 -0.97 22.11
C ILE A 550 28.29 -1.00 21.24
N GLY A 551 29.44 -1.18 21.88
CA GLY A 551 30.76 -1.13 21.28
C GLY A 551 31.16 -2.38 20.47
N CYS A 552 32.46 -2.48 20.21
CA CYS A 552 33.09 -3.66 19.61
C CYS A 552 32.97 -4.88 20.56
N PRO A 553 32.37 -6.01 20.12
CA PRO A 553 32.18 -7.18 20.99
C PRO A 553 33.50 -7.85 21.37
N PHE A 554 34.57 -7.63 20.61
CA PHE A 554 35.90 -8.15 20.90
C PHE A 554 36.57 -7.35 22.04
N CYS A 555 36.53 -6.01 21.97
CA CYS A 555 37.04 -5.14 23.04
C CYS A 555 36.24 -5.30 24.35
N ALA A 556 34.94 -5.57 24.24
CA ALA A 556 34.08 -5.83 25.40
C ALA A 556 34.24 -7.26 25.98
N GLY A 557 35.09 -8.11 25.40
CA GLY A 557 35.32 -9.48 25.87
C GLY A 557 34.11 -10.42 25.67
N GLN A 558 33.19 -10.07 24.76
CA GLN A 558 32.05 -10.93 24.40
C GLN A 558 32.40 -11.95 23.31
N ARG A 559 33.47 -11.69 22.54
CA ARG A 559 34.03 -12.61 21.54
C ARG A 559 35.52 -12.84 21.83
N VAL A 560 35.92 -14.11 21.78
CA VAL A 560 37.29 -14.56 22.10
C VAL A 560 38.19 -14.42 20.89
N ILE A 561 39.40 -13.94 21.13
CA ILE A 561 40.55 -13.97 20.24
C ILE A 561 41.65 -14.67 21.03
N GLU A 562 42.03 -15.86 20.57
CA GLU A 562 43.12 -16.65 21.13
C GLU A 562 44.42 -15.82 21.13
N GLY A 563 45.12 -15.80 22.26
CA GLY A 563 46.35 -15.04 22.45
C GLY A 563 46.17 -13.55 22.73
N VAL A 564 44.93 -13.05 22.83
CA VAL A 564 44.66 -11.62 23.08
C VAL A 564 43.75 -11.41 24.30
N ASN A 565 42.56 -12.01 24.30
CA ASN A 565 41.56 -11.76 25.34
C ASN A 565 40.95 -13.04 25.94
N ASP A 566 41.54 -14.19 25.66
CA ASP A 566 41.21 -15.45 26.30
C ASP A 566 41.70 -15.50 27.76
N LEU A 567 41.12 -16.42 28.53
CA LEU A 567 41.37 -16.55 29.96
C LEU A 567 42.83 -16.95 30.25
N CYS A 568 43.43 -17.81 29.43
CA CYS A 568 44.82 -18.24 29.63
C CYS A 568 45.80 -17.09 29.44
N THR A 569 45.57 -16.24 28.43
CA THR A 569 46.41 -15.06 28.17
C THR A 569 46.23 -13.98 29.25
N VAL A 570 44.99 -13.68 29.64
CA VAL A 570 44.70 -12.55 30.55
C VAL A 570 44.94 -12.92 32.02
N ASN A 571 44.63 -14.14 32.44
CA ASN A 571 44.81 -14.57 33.84
C ASN A 571 45.24 -16.04 33.97
N PRO A 572 46.54 -16.33 33.77
CA PRO A 572 47.09 -17.69 33.87
C PRO A 572 46.83 -18.37 35.22
N GLU A 573 46.90 -17.63 36.33
CA GLU A 573 46.73 -18.21 37.67
C GLU A 573 45.29 -18.68 37.94
N ILE A 574 44.30 -18.01 37.35
CA ILE A 574 42.91 -18.48 37.41
C ILE A 574 42.69 -19.64 36.45
N ALA A 575 43.30 -19.61 35.27
CA ALA A 575 43.24 -20.74 34.33
C ALA A 575 43.79 -22.05 34.94
N LYS A 576 44.82 -21.99 35.80
CA LYS A 576 45.32 -23.16 36.56
C LYS A 576 44.28 -23.80 37.48
N GLN A 577 43.28 -23.05 37.94
CA GLN A 577 42.20 -23.54 38.79
C GLN A 577 41.02 -24.11 37.99
N TRP A 578 41.16 -24.26 36.67
CA TRP A 578 40.16 -24.85 35.80
C TRP A 578 39.99 -26.34 36.09
N ASP A 579 38.75 -26.78 36.21
CA ASP A 579 38.45 -28.19 36.40
C ASP A 579 38.31 -28.89 35.04
N TYR A 580 39.41 -29.49 34.57
CA TYR A 580 39.45 -30.16 33.26
C TYR A 580 38.57 -31.41 33.20
N GLU A 581 38.34 -32.08 34.33
CA GLU A 581 37.51 -33.28 34.39
C GLU A 581 36.03 -32.96 34.23
N ASN A 582 35.55 -31.89 34.86
CA ASN A 582 34.14 -31.48 34.77
C ASN A 582 33.85 -30.54 33.58
N ASN A 583 34.87 -29.97 32.93
CA ASN A 583 34.72 -29.15 31.71
C ASN A 583 35.30 -29.82 30.45
N LYS A 584 35.03 -31.12 30.23
CA LYS A 584 35.69 -31.91 29.17
C LYS A 584 35.64 -31.30 27.76
N GLU A 585 34.53 -30.65 27.40
CA GLU A 585 34.27 -30.10 26.07
C GLU A 585 34.78 -28.66 25.87
N VAL A 586 35.27 -28.00 26.91
CA VAL A 586 35.64 -26.58 26.87
C VAL A 586 37.00 -26.39 27.51
N ARG A 587 37.85 -25.60 26.86
CA ARG A 587 39.18 -25.28 27.34
C ARG A 587 39.32 -23.78 27.63
N PRO A 588 40.11 -23.38 28.64
CA PRO A 588 40.21 -21.98 29.06
C PRO A 588 40.78 -21.06 27.97
N GLU A 589 41.59 -21.55 27.02
CA GLU A 589 42.12 -20.78 25.88
C GLU A 589 41.00 -20.33 24.91
N ASN A 590 39.86 -21.01 24.94
CA ASN A 590 38.72 -20.71 24.07
C ASN A 590 37.65 -19.86 24.76
N ILE A 591 37.91 -19.35 25.96
CA ILE A 591 36.95 -18.60 26.78
C ILE A 591 37.47 -17.20 27.08
N ALA A 592 36.63 -16.18 26.89
CA ALA A 592 37.00 -14.81 27.20
C ALA A 592 37.24 -14.65 28.70
N ALA A 593 38.28 -13.90 29.07
CA ALA A 593 38.61 -13.62 30.47
C ALA A 593 37.45 -12.95 31.25
N ASN A 594 36.55 -12.23 30.58
CA ASN A 594 35.39 -11.59 31.21
C ASN A 594 34.05 -12.30 30.95
N ALA A 595 34.10 -13.58 30.55
CA ALA A 595 32.90 -14.35 30.26
C ALA A 595 31.97 -14.44 31.48
N ASN A 596 30.68 -14.19 31.26
CA ASN A 596 29.61 -14.31 32.28
C ASN A 596 29.02 -15.73 32.37
N ARG A 597 29.61 -16.72 31.68
CA ARG A 597 29.17 -18.12 31.71
C ARG A 597 29.85 -18.85 32.88
N LYS A 598 29.10 -19.76 33.53
CA LYS A 598 29.60 -20.58 34.64
C LYS A 598 30.34 -21.80 34.13
N TYR A 599 31.48 -22.10 34.75
CA TYR A 599 32.31 -23.29 34.50
C TYR A 599 32.70 -23.92 35.83
N TRP A 600 33.15 -25.17 35.78
CA TRP A 600 33.68 -25.86 36.95
C TRP A 600 35.11 -25.42 37.25
N TRP A 601 35.42 -25.32 38.54
CA TRP A 601 36.71 -24.94 39.05
C TRP A 601 37.11 -25.86 40.20
N ILE A 602 38.41 -26.03 40.37
CA ILE A 602 39.02 -26.80 41.45
C ILE A 602 40.06 -25.92 42.17
N CYS A 603 40.09 -25.98 43.50
CA CYS A 603 41.06 -25.23 44.30
C CYS A 603 42.17 -26.16 44.76
N GLU A 604 43.25 -25.60 45.31
CA GLU A 604 44.39 -26.36 45.83
C GLU A 604 44.01 -27.41 46.90
N LYS A 605 42.89 -27.21 47.61
CA LYS A 605 42.36 -28.16 48.59
C LYS A 605 41.43 -29.24 47.98
N GLY A 606 41.32 -29.29 46.65
CA GLY A 606 40.52 -30.28 45.91
C GLY A 606 39.00 -30.02 45.90
N HIS A 607 38.52 -28.84 46.31
CA HIS A 607 37.09 -28.56 46.27
C HIS A 607 36.64 -28.14 44.87
N HIS A 608 35.57 -28.76 44.37
CA HIS A 608 34.97 -28.46 43.07
C HIS A 608 33.77 -27.50 43.21
N TRP A 609 33.70 -26.45 42.38
CA TRP A 609 32.54 -25.55 42.36
C TRP A 609 32.31 -24.89 40.99
N MET A 610 31.07 -24.46 40.76
CA MET A 610 30.72 -23.66 39.59
C MET A 610 30.76 -22.17 39.89
N ALA A 611 31.46 -21.40 39.04
CA ALA A 611 31.47 -19.94 39.08
C ALA A 611 31.66 -19.36 37.66
N CYS A 612 31.28 -18.11 37.43
CA CYS A 612 31.57 -17.45 36.16
C CYS A 612 32.98 -16.88 36.13
N VAL A 613 33.61 -16.84 34.95
CA VAL A 613 35.01 -16.39 34.77
C VAL A 613 35.19 -14.94 35.23
N ARG A 614 34.22 -14.08 34.92
CA ARG A 614 34.23 -12.68 35.38
C ARG A 614 34.30 -12.56 36.90
N ASP A 615 33.55 -13.36 37.65
CA ASP A 615 33.57 -13.30 39.13
C ASP A 615 34.89 -13.85 39.68
N ARG A 616 35.44 -14.90 39.03
CA ARG A 616 36.79 -15.40 39.35
C ARG A 616 37.84 -14.30 39.16
N ASN A 617 37.81 -13.60 38.04
CA ASN A 617 38.72 -12.48 37.75
C ASN A 617 38.57 -11.28 38.70
N LYS A 618 37.41 -11.12 39.36
CA LYS A 618 37.22 -10.14 40.44
C LYS A 618 37.77 -10.60 41.80
N GLY A 619 38.36 -11.79 41.88
CA GLY A 619 38.94 -12.35 43.10
C GLY A 619 38.02 -13.30 43.88
N CYS A 620 36.85 -13.67 43.35
CA CYS A 620 35.98 -14.65 44.02
C CYS A 620 36.59 -16.06 43.92
N GLY A 621 37.03 -16.60 45.06
CA GLY A 621 37.64 -17.92 45.17
C GLY A 621 36.65 -19.06 45.46
N CYS A 622 37.16 -20.14 46.02
CA CYS A 622 36.37 -21.32 46.38
C CYS A 622 35.37 -20.99 47.53
N PRO A 623 34.05 -21.19 47.33
CA PRO A 623 33.04 -20.87 48.34
C PRO A 623 33.08 -21.81 49.55
N ILE A 624 33.67 -23.00 49.42
CA ILE A 624 33.85 -23.94 50.54
C ILE A 624 34.99 -23.45 51.44
N CYS A 625 36.14 -23.07 50.86
CA CYS A 625 37.26 -22.49 51.61
C CYS A 625 36.89 -21.18 52.31
N ALA A 626 36.03 -20.36 51.68
CA ALA A 626 35.55 -19.10 52.22
C ALA A 626 34.38 -19.25 53.22
N ASN A 627 33.98 -20.48 53.58
CA ASN A 627 32.82 -20.76 54.46
C ASN A 627 31.51 -20.10 53.98
N GLN A 628 31.32 -20.01 52.66
CA GLN A 628 30.07 -19.57 52.03
C GLN A 628 29.21 -20.76 51.59
N LYS A 629 29.82 -21.93 51.36
CA LYS A 629 29.15 -23.19 51.05
C LYS A 629 29.61 -24.28 52.02
N LEU A 630 28.64 -25.02 52.57
CA LEU A 630 28.90 -26.13 53.49
C LEU A 630 29.47 -27.35 52.73
N LEU A 631 30.50 -27.95 53.31
CA LEU A 631 31.01 -29.28 53.00
C LEU A 631 31.12 -30.06 54.32
N VAL A 632 30.28 -31.08 54.47
CA VAL A 632 30.23 -31.94 55.66
C VAL A 632 31.58 -32.66 55.82
N GLY A 633 32.11 -32.68 57.04
CA GLY A 633 33.42 -33.24 57.36
C GLY A 633 34.59 -32.28 57.13
N TYR A 634 34.35 -31.07 56.60
CA TYR A 634 35.40 -30.07 56.35
C TYR A 634 35.14 -28.76 57.09
N ASN A 635 34.02 -28.07 56.80
CA ASN A 635 33.73 -26.74 57.36
C ASN A 635 32.41 -26.66 58.14
N ASP A 636 31.78 -27.79 58.40
CA ASP A 636 30.61 -27.85 59.27
C ASP A 636 30.97 -27.53 60.73
N LEU A 637 29.98 -27.08 61.52
CA LEU A 637 30.16 -26.68 62.92
C LEU A 637 30.64 -27.84 63.79
N ALA A 638 30.24 -29.09 63.50
CA ALA A 638 30.67 -30.25 64.29
C ALA A 638 32.17 -30.49 64.13
N THR A 639 32.67 -30.43 62.89
CA THR A 639 34.08 -30.60 62.56
C THR A 639 34.93 -29.42 63.05
N THR A 640 34.52 -28.19 62.77
CA THR A 640 35.35 -26.99 63.05
C THR A 640 35.28 -26.56 64.52
N ASN A 641 34.14 -26.76 65.18
CA ASN A 641 33.85 -26.21 66.51
C ASN A 641 33.14 -27.22 67.42
N PRO A 642 33.78 -28.36 67.77
CA PRO A 642 33.15 -29.44 68.53
C PRO A 642 32.65 -29.01 69.92
N LYS A 643 33.33 -28.07 70.59
CA LYS A 643 32.90 -27.53 71.90
C LYS A 643 31.64 -26.66 71.84
N VAL A 644 31.38 -26.05 70.68
CA VAL A 644 30.14 -25.31 70.45
C VAL A 644 29.06 -26.30 70.06
N ALA A 645 29.35 -27.23 69.15
CA ALA A 645 28.44 -28.31 68.78
C ALA A 645 27.96 -29.14 69.99
N SER A 646 28.79 -29.35 71.02
CA SER A 646 28.39 -30.07 72.24
C SER A 646 27.36 -29.33 73.11
N GLN A 647 27.10 -28.05 72.86
CA GLN A 647 26.07 -27.26 73.53
C GLN A 647 24.75 -27.25 72.74
N TRP A 648 24.67 -27.98 71.62
CA TRP A 648 23.45 -28.10 70.83
C TRP A 648 22.33 -28.73 71.66
N HIS A 649 21.11 -28.19 71.58
CA HIS A 649 20.00 -28.79 72.31
C HIS A 649 19.62 -30.16 71.68
N PRO A 650 19.44 -31.23 72.49
CA PRO A 650 19.26 -32.59 71.98
C PRO A 650 18.00 -32.81 71.13
N SER A 651 16.90 -32.08 71.39
CA SER A 651 15.61 -32.33 70.73
C SER A 651 14.87 -31.10 70.16
N LYS A 652 15.37 -29.87 70.34
CA LYS A 652 14.62 -28.63 70.01
C LYS A 652 14.96 -28.04 68.63
N ASN A 653 15.86 -28.66 67.89
CA ASN A 653 16.38 -28.13 66.62
C ASN A 653 15.87 -28.88 65.38
N GLY A 654 14.90 -29.80 65.54
CA GLY A 654 14.35 -30.60 64.45
C GLY A 654 15.45 -31.32 63.66
N ASP A 655 15.41 -31.21 62.34
CA ASP A 655 16.37 -31.83 61.42
C ASP A 655 17.71 -31.07 61.29
N ILE A 656 17.87 -29.94 61.99
CA ILE A 656 19.10 -29.14 61.94
C ILE A 656 20.10 -29.72 62.94
N SER A 657 21.17 -30.30 62.40
CA SER A 657 22.28 -30.87 63.15
C SER A 657 23.56 -30.04 62.99
N PRO A 658 24.51 -30.11 63.95
CA PRO A 658 25.78 -29.40 63.87
C PRO A 658 26.62 -29.70 62.61
N ASN A 659 26.50 -30.90 62.03
CA ASN A 659 27.20 -31.26 60.80
C ASN A 659 26.52 -30.75 59.51
N ARG A 660 25.35 -30.10 59.63
CA ARG A 660 24.57 -29.53 58.51
C ARG A 660 24.55 -28.00 58.50
N VAL A 661 25.43 -27.36 59.27
CA VAL A 661 25.50 -25.91 59.41
C VAL A 661 26.95 -25.44 59.48
N LEU A 662 27.21 -24.23 59.00
CA LEU A 662 28.51 -23.57 59.13
C LEU A 662 28.62 -22.90 60.51
N ALA A 663 29.83 -22.82 61.07
CA ALA A 663 30.09 -22.17 62.36
C ALA A 663 29.73 -20.67 62.37
N GLY A 664 29.80 -20.00 61.22
CA GLY A 664 29.42 -18.59 61.04
C GLY A 664 27.95 -18.35 60.71
N SER A 665 27.07 -19.36 60.79
CA SER A 665 25.68 -19.21 60.35
C SER A 665 24.85 -18.27 61.24
N ASP A 666 24.05 -17.41 60.63
CA ASP A 666 23.07 -16.55 61.32
C ASP A 666 21.80 -17.30 61.77
N LYS A 667 21.66 -18.60 61.46
CA LYS A 667 20.52 -19.40 61.90
C LYS A 667 20.45 -19.43 63.42
N LYS A 668 19.25 -19.18 63.95
CA LYS A 668 18.93 -19.34 65.37
C LYS A 668 18.59 -20.80 65.64
N VAL A 669 19.19 -21.34 66.69
CA VAL A 669 18.96 -22.70 67.18
C VAL A 669 18.91 -22.67 68.70
N TRP A 670 18.31 -23.69 69.28
CA TRP A 670 18.28 -23.93 70.71
C TRP A 670 19.61 -24.52 71.19
N TRP A 671 20.11 -23.96 72.28
CA TRP A 671 21.32 -24.37 72.97
C TRP A 671 20.97 -24.83 74.39
N LYS A 672 21.77 -25.72 74.94
CA LYS A 672 21.69 -26.16 76.33
C LYS A 672 23.05 -26.04 76.99
N CYS A 673 23.11 -25.29 78.09
CA CYS A 673 24.36 -25.00 78.77
C CYS A 673 24.74 -26.22 79.59
N SER A 674 25.90 -26.83 79.33
CA SER A 674 26.40 -27.94 80.15
C SER A 674 26.67 -27.55 81.60
N ALA A 675 26.99 -26.27 81.88
CA ALA A 675 27.37 -25.82 83.22
C ALA A 675 26.19 -25.42 84.14
N CYS A 676 25.05 -24.99 83.58
CA CYS A 676 23.92 -24.53 84.39
C CYS A 676 22.56 -25.04 83.90
N SER A 677 22.56 -25.92 82.90
CA SER A 677 21.37 -26.50 82.24
C SER A 677 20.38 -25.48 81.68
N TYR A 678 20.73 -24.19 81.62
CA TYR A 678 19.90 -23.16 81.02
C TYR A 678 19.78 -23.41 79.52
N GLU A 679 18.56 -23.31 79.02
CA GLU A 679 18.23 -23.50 77.61
C GLU A 679 17.88 -22.13 77.02
N TRP A 680 18.46 -21.81 75.85
CA TRP A 680 18.21 -20.54 75.19
C TRP A 680 18.31 -20.68 73.68
N GLU A 681 17.67 -19.77 72.97
CA GLU A 681 17.80 -19.65 71.53
C GLU A 681 18.83 -18.56 71.20
N ALA A 682 19.79 -18.88 70.33
CA ALA A 682 20.78 -17.92 69.84
C ALA A 682 21.27 -18.30 68.44
N ARG A 683 21.85 -17.32 67.73
CA ARG A 683 22.51 -17.56 66.44
C ARG A 683 23.73 -18.46 66.62
N ILE A 684 23.98 -19.35 65.67
CA ILE A 684 25.18 -20.21 65.65
C ILE A 684 26.46 -19.37 65.66
N ALA A 685 26.51 -18.29 64.86
CA ALA A 685 27.62 -17.35 64.86
C ALA A 685 27.92 -16.76 66.25
N ASN A 686 26.90 -16.40 67.03
CA ASN A 686 27.10 -15.86 68.39
C ASN A 686 27.75 -16.91 69.32
N MET A 687 27.40 -18.17 69.14
CA MET A 687 28.03 -19.24 69.92
C MET A 687 29.47 -19.50 69.49
N ASN A 688 29.75 -19.41 68.19
CA ASN A 688 31.10 -19.48 67.65
C ASN A 688 32.00 -18.33 68.12
N PHE A 689 31.48 -17.10 68.18
CA PHE A 689 32.21 -15.92 68.69
C PHE A 689 32.36 -15.87 70.22
N GLY A 690 31.92 -16.89 70.95
CA GLY A 690 32.19 -17.02 72.38
C GLY A 690 31.22 -16.28 73.31
N TYR A 691 30.07 -15.81 72.83
CA TYR A 691 29.05 -15.19 73.71
C TYR A 691 28.49 -16.18 74.74
N GLY A 692 28.34 -17.46 74.35
CA GLY A 692 27.97 -18.56 75.24
C GLY A 692 26.59 -18.43 75.91
N CYS A 693 26.41 -19.13 77.04
CA CYS A 693 25.16 -19.10 77.80
C CYS A 693 24.91 -17.72 78.42
N PRO A 694 23.77 -17.05 78.14
CA PRO A 694 23.50 -15.71 78.65
C PRO A 694 23.27 -15.67 80.17
N LYS A 695 22.78 -16.76 80.78
CA LYS A 695 22.64 -16.86 82.25
C LYS A 695 24.01 -16.88 82.93
N CYS A 696 24.94 -17.69 82.42
CA CYS A 696 26.33 -17.73 82.88
C CYS A 696 27.05 -16.41 82.59
N GLY A 697 26.86 -15.83 81.40
CA GLY A 697 27.42 -14.55 80.99
C GLY A 697 26.99 -13.40 81.91
N ARG A 698 25.69 -13.29 82.23
CA ARG A 698 25.16 -12.28 83.17
C ARG A 698 25.73 -12.46 84.58
N LYS A 699 25.88 -13.70 85.08
CA LYS A 699 26.50 -13.97 86.39
C LYS A 699 27.95 -13.47 86.43
N LYS A 700 28.76 -13.87 85.44
CA LYS A 700 30.16 -13.42 85.29
C LYS A 700 30.27 -11.90 85.14
N GLN A 701 29.36 -11.29 84.38
CA GLN A 701 29.33 -9.83 84.17
C GLN A 701 28.97 -9.08 85.46
N SER A 702 28.01 -9.59 86.24
CA SER A 702 27.63 -9.03 87.54
C SER A 702 28.78 -9.11 88.55
N GLU A 703 29.46 -10.27 88.62
CA GLU A 703 30.67 -10.46 89.45
C GLU A 703 31.79 -9.51 89.02
N SER A 704 32.10 -9.46 87.72
CA SER A 704 33.08 -8.52 87.15
C SER A 704 32.71 -7.05 87.43
N ALA A 705 31.42 -6.70 87.36
CA ALA A 705 30.95 -5.35 87.64
C ALA A 705 31.08 -4.98 89.11
N LYS A 706 30.83 -5.91 90.04
CA LYS A 706 31.09 -5.72 91.48
C LYS A 706 32.58 -5.49 91.73
N ILE A 707 33.44 -6.37 91.20
CA ILE A 707 34.91 -6.26 91.32
C ILE A 707 35.40 -4.92 90.74
N ASN A 708 34.95 -4.54 89.54
CA ASN A 708 35.34 -3.27 88.92
C ASN A 708 34.86 -2.04 89.68
N ARG A 709 33.67 -2.08 90.30
CA ARG A 709 33.18 -0.98 91.13
C ARG A 709 34.06 -0.79 92.36
N VAL A 710 34.44 -1.87 93.03
CA VAL A 710 35.37 -1.83 94.17
C VAL A 710 36.74 -1.32 93.73
N ARG A 711 37.30 -1.86 92.63
CA ARG A 711 38.58 -1.40 92.06
C ARG A 711 38.60 0.10 91.74
N LYS A 712 37.51 0.64 91.18
CA LYS A 712 37.42 2.05 90.78
C LYS A 712 37.10 3.00 91.92
N ARG A 713 36.23 2.60 92.84
CA ARG A 713 35.65 3.50 93.84
C ARG A 713 36.21 3.28 95.24
N GLY A 714 37.06 2.28 95.44
CA GLY A 714 37.43 1.82 96.78
C GLY A 714 36.32 0.99 97.44
N SER A 715 36.72 0.14 98.37
CA SER A 715 35.83 -0.64 99.23
C SER A 715 35.23 0.22 100.36
N LEU A 716 34.27 -0.33 101.11
CA LEU A 716 33.76 0.29 102.33
C LEU A 716 34.89 0.43 103.36
N ALA A 717 35.71 -0.62 103.51
CA ALA A 717 36.85 -0.64 104.43
C ALA A 717 37.89 0.44 104.11
N SER A 718 38.22 0.63 102.83
CA SER A 718 39.24 1.61 102.42
C SER A 718 38.72 3.05 102.46
N ASN A 719 37.50 3.31 102.00
CA ASN A 719 36.98 4.68 101.93
C ASN A 719 36.47 5.21 103.26
N ASN A 720 35.88 4.33 104.09
CA ASN A 720 35.36 4.71 105.39
C ASN A 720 35.68 3.65 106.44
N PRO A 721 36.96 3.56 106.87
CA PRO A 721 37.40 2.56 107.85
C PRO A 721 36.63 2.65 109.18
N HIS A 722 36.36 3.86 109.66
CA HIS A 722 35.57 4.09 110.87
C HIS A 722 34.14 3.56 110.75
N LEU A 723 33.52 3.74 109.57
CA LEU A 723 32.20 3.21 109.34
C LEU A 723 32.22 1.69 109.28
N ALA A 724 33.24 1.09 108.66
CA ALA A 724 33.44 -0.36 108.64
C ALA A 724 33.60 -0.95 110.06
N GLN A 725 34.21 -0.24 111.00
CA GLN A 725 34.31 -0.64 112.42
C GLN A 725 32.96 -0.65 113.16
N GLU A 726 31.93 0.01 112.62
CA GLU A 726 30.57 -0.05 113.17
C GLU A 726 29.75 -1.24 112.65
N LEU A 727 30.31 -2.07 111.77
CA LEU A 727 29.66 -3.32 111.34
C LEU A 727 29.51 -4.26 112.53
N HIS A 728 28.38 -4.97 112.58
CA HIS A 728 28.15 -5.95 113.63
C HIS A 728 29.11 -7.14 113.48
N PRO A 729 29.80 -7.58 114.56
CA PRO A 729 30.88 -8.58 114.47
C PRO A 729 30.44 -9.98 114.01
N THR A 730 29.20 -10.40 114.33
CA THR A 730 28.73 -11.78 114.03
C THR A 730 27.46 -11.91 113.18
N LYS A 731 26.68 -10.82 112.97
CA LYS A 731 25.36 -10.89 112.31
C LYS A 731 25.41 -10.74 110.78
N ASN A 732 26.58 -10.54 110.20
CA ASN A 732 26.75 -10.31 108.75
C ASN A 732 27.31 -11.51 107.97
N GLY A 733 27.46 -12.68 108.59
CA GLY A 733 28.01 -13.87 107.93
C GLY A 733 29.41 -13.62 107.34
N GLU A 734 29.67 -14.15 106.14
CA GLU A 734 30.94 -14.00 105.39
C GLU A 734 31.11 -12.61 104.73
N PHE A 735 30.41 -11.58 105.21
CA PHE A 735 30.49 -10.25 104.63
C PHE A 735 31.88 -9.63 104.82
N ASP A 736 32.62 -9.48 103.73
CA ASP A 736 33.89 -8.75 103.70
C ASP A 736 33.69 -7.30 103.22
N SER A 737 33.95 -6.36 104.12
CA SER A 737 33.90 -4.92 103.83
C SER A 737 34.92 -4.43 102.78
N ASN A 738 35.89 -5.28 102.40
CA ASN A 738 36.80 -5.05 101.28
C ASN A 738 36.21 -5.37 99.90
N GLN A 739 35.13 -6.15 99.84
CA GLN A 739 34.55 -6.62 98.57
C GLN A 739 33.31 -5.83 98.12
N ILE A 740 32.94 -4.77 98.85
CA ILE A 740 31.80 -3.93 98.51
C ILE A 740 32.10 -2.45 98.68
N THR A 741 31.50 -1.60 97.86
CA THR A 741 31.69 -0.14 97.94
C THR A 741 30.82 0.50 99.02
N ALA A 742 31.25 1.64 99.58
CA ALA A 742 30.46 2.42 100.55
C ALA A 742 29.12 2.97 100.01
N GLY A 743 28.95 3.05 98.68
CA GLY A 743 27.67 3.42 98.03
C GLY A 743 26.71 2.24 97.80
N SER A 744 26.94 1.09 98.42
CA SER A 744 26.11 -0.10 98.20
C SER A 744 24.76 -0.01 98.92
N ASN A 745 23.67 -0.37 98.23
CA ASN A 745 22.35 -0.52 98.85
C ASN A 745 22.18 -1.84 99.61
N MET A 746 23.24 -2.64 99.76
CA MET A 746 23.20 -3.86 100.56
C MET A 746 22.91 -3.51 102.02
N LYS A 747 21.90 -4.17 102.59
CA LYS A 747 21.58 -4.10 104.02
C LYS A 747 22.53 -5.00 104.79
N VAL A 748 23.11 -4.44 105.84
CA VAL A 748 23.96 -5.16 106.79
C VAL A 748 23.60 -4.69 108.20
N TRP A 749 23.93 -5.52 109.18
CA TRP A 749 23.80 -5.23 110.59
C TRP A 749 24.94 -4.33 111.07
N TRP A 750 24.58 -3.33 111.86
CA TRP A 750 25.48 -2.38 112.48
C TRP A 750 25.33 -2.41 113.98
N LYS A 751 26.39 -2.05 114.70
CA LYS A 751 26.40 -1.90 116.15
C LYS A 751 26.98 -0.53 116.52
N CYS A 752 26.19 0.26 117.25
CA CYS A 752 26.60 1.61 117.63
C CYS A 752 27.66 1.53 118.73
N GLN A 753 28.85 2.08 118.49
CA GLN A 753 29.91 2.08 119.48
C GLN A 753 29.62 2.98 120.70
N LYS A 754 28.69 3.96 120.58
CA LYS A 754 28.35 4.89 121.67
C LYS A 754 27.29 4.36 122.65
N CYS A 755 26.31 3.62 122.14
CA CYS A 755 25.16 3.19 122.95
C CYS A 755 24.88 1.69 122.86
N GLY A 756 25.68 0.93 122.10
CA GLY A 756 25.52 -0.51 121.91
C GLY A 756 24.34 -0.92 121.03
N HIS A 757 23.47 0.00 120.61
CA HIS A 757 22.27 -0.33 119.83
C HIS A 757 22.64 -0.99 118.49
N GLU A 758 21.98 -2.09 118.18
CA GLU A 758 22.18 -2.89 116.98
C GLU A 758 21.00 -2.72 116.03
N TRP A 759 21.27 -2.45 114.75
CA TRP A 759 20.21 -2.25 113.77
C TRP A 759 20.66 -2.64 112.36
N GLU A 760 19.70 -2.94 111.50
CA GLU A 760 19.94 -3.16 110.09
C GLU A 760 19.77 -1.86 109.29
N ALA A 761 20.75 -1.53 108.46
CA ALA A 761 20.67 -0.41 107.52
C ALA A 761 21.51 -0.68 106.29
N THR A 762 21.21 0.02 105.18
CA THR A 762 22.04 -0.06 103.98
C THR A 762 23.37 0.64 104.20
N ILE A 763 24.45 0.09 103.62
CA ILE A 763 25.78 0.69 103.64
C ILE A 763 25.74 2.12 103.09
N HIS A 764 25.01 2.34 102.00
CA HIS A 764 24.82 3.66 101.39
C HIS A 764 24.21 4.68 102.36
N ASN A 765 23.15 4.31 103.09
CA ASN A 765 22.51 5.22 104.04
C ASN A 765 23.44 5.55 105.21
N ARG A 766 24.16 4.55 105.71
CA ARG A 766 25.19 4.73 106.73
C ARG A 766 26.32 5.65 106.27
N ASN A 767 26.77 5.46 105.03
CA ASN A 767 27.79 6.27 104.38
C ASN A 767 27.33 7.72 104.15
N LYS A 768 26.03 7.96 103.93
CA LYS A 768 25.43 9.30 103.87
C LYS A 768 25.26 9.98 105.24
N GLY A 769 25.82 9.40 106.31
CA GLY A 769 25.77 9.98 107.66
C GLY A 769 24.50 9.67 108.45
N ARG A 770 23.61 8.78 107.96
CA ARG A 770 22.51 8.28 108.80
C ARG A 770 23.09 7.32 109.85
N GLY A 771 23.34 7.85 111.05
CA GLY A 771 23.89 7.11 112.17
C GLY A 771 22.86 6.25 112.91
N CYS A 772 23.21 5.85 114.13
CA CYS A 772 22.34 5.06 114.99
C CYS A 772 20.98 5.75 115.23
N PRO A 773 19.84 5.08 114.97
CA PRO A 773 18.52 5.68 115.13
C PRO A 773 18.21 6.08 116.59
N VAL A 774 18.77 5.36 117.57
CA VAL A 774 18.61 5.69 118.99
C VAL A 774 19.40 6.94 119.36
N CYS A 775 20.66 7.06 118.92
CA CYS A 775 21.46 8.26 119.16
C CYS A 775 20.89 9.49 118.43
N GLY A 776 20.42 9.33 117.19
CA GLY A 776 19.78 10.41 116.44
C GLY A 776 18.53 10.95 117.13
N ARG A 777 17.68 10.07 117.67
CA ARG A 777 16.48 10.47 118.43
C ARG A 777 16.82 11.22 119.73
N LYS A 778 17.90 10.84 120.44
CA LYS A 778 18.37 11.56 121.64
C LYS A 778 18.92 12.95 121.33
N ARG A 779 19.48 13.15 120.12
CA ARG A 779 20.09 14.42 119.69
C ARG A 779 19.08 15.46 119.17
N ASN A 780 17.88 15.04 118.79
CA ASN A 780 16.78 15.92 118.35
C ASN A 780 15.79 16.28 119.49
N LYS A 781 16.08 15.87 120.73
CA LYS A 781 15.29 16.19 121.94
C LYS A 781 16.06 17.10 122.93
N LEU A 782 17.26 17.52 122.54
CA LEU A 782 18.10 18.57 123.13
C LEU A 782 18.18 19.70 122.10
#